data_AF-A0A4S2U2A2-F1
#
_entry.id   AF-A0A4S2U2A2-F1
#
_cell.length_a   1.000
_cell.length_b   1.000
_cell.length_c   1.000
_cell.angle_alpha   90.00
_cell.angle_beta   90.00
_cell.angle_gamma   90.00
#
_symmetry.space_group_name_H-M   'P 1'
#
loop_
_entity.id
_entity.type
_entity.pdbx_description
1 polymer ?
#
loop_
_entity_poly.entity_id
_entity_poly.type
_entity_poly.pdbx_seq_one_letter_code
_entity_poly.pdbx_strand_id
1 'polypeptide(L)'
;MSGGAAGRIAPLNGELTLSFLTRIAARYHLGIRDVLAAVTDVGGLQNLTGMLYPDSEIHLNAQARARVSVLCRVPQHVLEQALPAWRREEPCGKYGGGPVGRLMRGEEVVAAWGPACPACTAARTGREVPARRYLAPEDRVCARHRYWLLYLPGTSGLPVPLGRCLEVIEAQRRHARLLHRSPAAVDAFEVARAVTGAWWEQPWPSEEQRWPARLEVTRPKDADPGWWKVAARDLITYPETVALAGLLAGHPLQERTITESDGHLPYRLGELPGLLAELAEQLARPWLPRHLATVTHGPLFTWAHSCVRTRAVPTPTAQRTLWKVRSAHRPRPLSDLLPRPVAAGGTPPTPAPPAKRLRGHSLQAEQAFQAGLAQAHAYHQQHGHLAVPKEDVPNGYPLGQWIANLRTSHIRMPAHQAAALGALYPWWNAPWSTLWQRTWHQARDHTEAHGPLKPARGFPTTSYSLGEWLYLQCTRYPALHPEQQRLLAQIGIDATAAAAAQPRRRSYAERFQVGLAHARAFADLHGNLAAVAQVTVHDGYPLGQWLGNQRAHRRTGRRPMAANRARALADIDPWWNPPWPLKWQRHYYHARDAAAGRLLQAENGFTDLDDSDAADWLWHPCAMYAGLHPEQRQLLITIGITTEAARTALEHPRTALRAPARNSARETEGKTSQAEMGADPAASAGRRRTRRAAEPKRPREPRSRLGHRPDLRPGFETALAHARAYAAEHGHLAAPRDTRHDGYPLGTWLFSQRNRAKQRARAGQPPSPHLTELAAIDPWWNPPWDTVWQRNYYRARNHVEAGEPFDPVARIPAPSTVLGSWITRACLQYDQLHPEQQDLLNALGVTARTAGQWPPSPRPRPHAEALLHARAWAGQHGHLCPPINTVHDGFPLGEWLNRQRELAKKRSSPSPTQQALAVIDPWWNPPWPILWQRTYHHAHTHPRHPATRNWIHNQQRGWLLLHPHQQHLLTTAELVNV
;
A
#
# COMPACT_ATOMS: atom_id res chain seq x y z
N MET A 1 63.91 -2.45 46.53
CA MET A 1 63.44 -1.06 46.68
C MET A 1 62.08 -1.09 47.35
N SER A 2 61.87 -0.29 48.39
CA SER A 2 60.60 -0.23 49.15
C SER A 2 59.75 0.95 48.68
N GLY A 3 58.42 0.86 48.80
CA GLY A 3 57.53 2.03 48.77
C GLY A 3 56.29 1.95 47.87
N GLY A 4 55.10 1.96 48.49
CA GLY A 4 53.86 2.43 47.88
C GLY A 4 53.01 1.40 47.10
N ALA A 5 51.69 1.51 47.23
CA ALA A 5 50.71 0.64 46.59
C ALA A 5 50.56 0.93 45.07
N ALA A 6 51.49 0.45 44.26
CA ALA A 6 51.45 0.59 42.80
C ALA A 6 50.71 -0.58 42.10
N GLY A 7 49.69 -0.25 41.30
CA GLY A 7 49.26 -1.08 40.17
C GLY A 7 47.78 -1.44 40.05
N ARG A 8 46.97 -1.34 41.11
CA ARG A 8 45.51 -1.53 40.98
C ARG A 8 44.84 -0.24 40.49
N ILE A 9 44.03 -0.35 39.44
CA ILE A 9 43.31 0.77 38.83
C ILE A 9 41.84 0.38 38.72
N ALA A 10 40.99 0.96 39.58
CA ALA A 10 39.56 0.64 39.58
C ALA A 10 38.85 1.25 38.35
N PRO A 11 38.01 0.49 37.63
CA PRO A 11 37.09 1.06 36.65
C PRO A 11 36.00 1.87 37.34
N LEU A 12 35.43 2.86 36.64
CA LEU A 12 34.18 3.50 37.08
C LEU A 12 32.99 2.67 36.57
N ASN A 13 31.90 2.60 37.35
CA ASN A 13 30.70 1.90 36.89
C ASN A 13 30.12 2.59 35.64
N GLY A 14 29.93 1.84 34.56
CA GLY A 14 29.46 2.35 33.27
C GLY A 14 30.54 2.99 32.41
N GLU A 15 31.83 2.78 32.69
CA GLU A 15 32.93 3.40 31.93
C GLU A 15 33.14 2.75 30.55
N LEU A 16 33.59 3.55 29.58
CA LEU A 16 34.05 3.04 28.27
C LEU A 16 35.35 2.25 28.46
N THR A 17 35.48 1.12 27.78
CA THR A 17 36.67 0.25 27.83
C THR A 17 37.93 1.04 27.44
N LEU A 18 37.85 1.86 26.40
CA LEU A 18 38.97 2.71 25.96
C LEU A 18 39.23 3.88 26.93
N SER A 19 38.22 4.37 27.68
CA SER A 19 38.44 5.33 28.77
C SER A 19 39.27 4.70 29.88
N PHE A 20 38.90 3.49 30.29
CA PHE A 20 39.63 2.73 31.30
C PHE A 20 41.07 2.46 30.87
N LEU A 21 41.31 2.07 29.61
CA LEU A 21 42.67 1.91 29.05
C LEU A 21 43.46 3.22 29.02
N THR A 22 42.85 4.36 28.69
CA THR A 22 43.53 5.67 28.77
C THR A 22 43.92 6.02 30.21
N ARG A 23 43.07 5.70 31.20
CA ARG A 23 43.40 5.86 32.62
C ARG A 23 44.47 4.89 33.11
N ILE A 24 44.56 3.69 32.54
CA ILE A 24 45.70 2.77 32.73
C ILE A 24 46.98 3.41 32.19
N ALA A 25 46.99 3.83 30.92
CA ALA A 25 48.14 4.48 30.29
C ALA A 25 48.66 5.67 31.11
N ALA A 26 47.77 6.58 31.52
CA ALA A 26 48.09 7.74 32.34
C ALA A 26 48.57 7.41 33.78
N ARG A 27 48.30 6.22 34.31
CA ARG A 27 48.82 5.78 35.63
C ARG A 27 50.25 5.22 35.55
N TYR A 28 50.63 4.70 34.38
CA TYR A 28 51.94 4.15 34.06
C TYR A 28 52.82 5.11 33.23
N HIS A 29 52.35 6.32 32.96
CA HIS A 29 53.05 7.34 32.15
C HIS A 29 53.31 6.89 30.70
N LEU A 30 52.44 6.03 30.17
CA LEU A 30 52.46 5.53 28.79
C LEU A 30 51.45 6.29 27.91
N GLY A 31 51.65 6.25 26.60
CA GLY A 31 50.64 6.61 25.62
C GLY A 31 49.57 5.54 25.48
N ILE A 32 48.35 5.95 25.09
CA ILE A 32 47.26 5.01 24.81
C ILE A 32 47.60 4.06 23.65
N ARG A 33 48.41 4.49 22.67
CA ARG A 33 48.86 3.63 21.56
C ARG A 33 49.73 2.47 22.05
N ASP A 34 50.55 2.69 23.07
CA ASP A 34 51.49 1.70 23.61
C ASP A 34 50.74 0.62 24.40
N VAL A 35 49.78 1.05 25.23
CA VAL A 35 48.84 0.14 25.91
C VAL A 35 48.02 -0.66 24.90
N LEU A 36 47.50 -0.02 23.84
CA LEU A 36 46.77 -0.70 22.78
C LEU A 36 47.62 -1.71 22.00
N ALA A 37 48.91 -1.41 21.76
CA ALA A 37 49.85 -2.37 21.19
C ALA A 37 50.05 -3.57 22.13
N ALA A 38 50.45 -3.36 23.37
CA ALA A 38 50.71 -4.43 24.33
C ALA A 38 49.52 -5.39 24.54
N VAL A 39 48.29 -4.88 24.58
CA VAL A 39 47.08 -5.71 24.80
C VAL A 39 46.55 -6.37 23.51
N THR A 40 47.06 -6.00 22.34
CA THR A 40 46.70 -6.61 21.02
C THR A 40 47.89 -7.21 20.27
N ASP A 41 49.06 -7.31 20.91
CA ASP A 41 50.27 -7.85 20.29
C ASP A 41 50.16 -9.36 19.98
N VAL A 42 50.50 -9.73 18.76
CA VAL A 42 50.66 -11.10 18.28
C VAL A 42 52.09 -11.24 17.74
N GLY A 43 53.07 -11.40 18.64
CA GLY A 43 54.45 -11.73 18.28
C GLY A 43 55.21 -10.56 17.66
N GLY A 44 55.04 -9.36 18.19
CA GLY A 44 55.58 -8.10 17.65
C GLY A 44 54.64 -7.39 16.67
N LEU A 45 53.52 -8.00 16.28
CA LEU A 45 52.56 -7.44 15.33
C LEU A 45 51.26 -6.99 16.02
N GLN A 46 50.86 -5.74 15.80
CA GLN A 46 49.63 -5.18 16.39
C GLN A 46 48.36 -5.71 15.69
N ASN A 47 47.55 -6.50 16.40
CA ASN A 47 46.29 -7.05 15.90
C ASN A 47 45.08 -6.14 16.25
N LEU A 48 45.22 -4.86 15.89
CA LEU A 48 44.24 -3.80 16.10
C LEU A 48 43.58 -3.42 14.78
N THR A 49 42.27 -3.19 14.81
CA THR A 49 41.48 -2.73 13.64
C THR A 49 40.71 -1.45 13.96
N GLY A 50 40.48 -0.62 12.94
CA GLY A 50 39.87 0.72 13.09
C GLY A 50 40.90 1.82 13.38
N MET A 51 40.43 3.07 13.44
CA MET A 51 41.26 4.27 13.65
C MET A 51 40.94 4.90 15.01
N LEU A 52 41.97 5.35 15.71
CA LEU A 52 41.86 5.95 17.05
C LEU A 52 41.49 7.44 16.97
N TYR A 53 40.35 7.79 17.56
CA TYR A 53 39.89 9.17 17.75
C TYR A 53 39.47 9.41 19.22
N PRO A 54 39.36 10.67 19.69
CA PRO A 54 38.95 10.97 21.07
C PRO A 54 37.53 10.49 21.44
N ASP A 55 36.67 10.27 20.45
CA ASP A 55 35.31 9.75 20.57
C ASP A 55 35.21 8.23 20.33
N SER A 56 36.34 7.51 20.26
CA SER A 56 36.37 6.05 20.05
C SER A 56 36.09 5.25 21.32
N GLU A 57 35.55 4.05 21.11
CA GLU A 57 35.52 2.93 22.06
C GLU A 57 36.31 1.74 21.47
N ILE A 58 36.65 0.74 22.29
CA ILE A 58 37.27 -0.51 21.84
C ILE A 58 36.47 -1.75 22.28
N HIS A 59 36.22 -2.67 21.35
CA HIS A 59 35.82 -4.03 21.63
C HIS A 59 37.07 -4.94 21.64
N LEU A 60 37.15 -5.88 22.58
CA LEU A 60 38.32 -6.74 22.84
C LEU A 60 37.90 -8.21 22.92
N ASN A 61 38.68 -9.13 22.34
CA ASN A 61 38.42 -10.57 22.49
C ASN A 61 38.92 -11.11 23.84
N ALA A 62 38.54 -12.34 24.18
CA ALA A 62 38.88 -12.96 25.48
C ALA A 62 40.38 -12.90 25.84
N GLN A 63 41.28 -13.08 24.87
CA GLN A 63 42.73 -13.06 25.09
C GLN A 63 43.25 -11.64 25.39
N ALA A 64 42.77 -10.63 24.66
CA ALA A 64 43.11 -9.23 24.95
C ALA A 64 42.58 -8.79 26.32
N ARG A 65 41.36 -9.21 26.69
CA ARG A 65 40.76 -8.95 28.01
C ARG A 65 41.55 -9.59 29.17
N ALA A 66 42.12 -10.78 28.95
CA ALA A 66 43.02 -11.41 29.90
C ALA A 66 44.28 -10.55 30.13
N ARG A 67 44.93 -10.08 29.05
CA ARG A 67 46.09 -9.17 29.16
C ARG A 67 45.77 -7.87 29.91
N VAL A 68 44.62 -7.25 29.62
CA VAL A 68 44.18 -6.03 30.34
C VAL A 68 43.95 -6.31 31.84
N SER A 69 43.31 -7.43 32.18
CA SER A 69 43.03 -7.84 33.57
C SER A 69 44.33 -8.06 34.39
N VAL A 70 45.35 -8.66 33.76
CA VAL A 70 46.70 -8.77 34.34
C VAL A 70 47.36 -7.40 34.49
N LEU A 71 47.33 -6.56 33.44
CA LEU A 71 47.96 -5.24 33.40
C LEU A 71 47.45 -4.30 34.50
N CYS A 72 46.14 -4.25 34.75
CA CYS A 72 45.55 -3.38 35.78
C CYS A 72 45.36 -4.06 37.15
N ARG A 73 45.74 -5.34 37.28
CA ARG A 73 45.60 -6.17 38.50
C ARG A 73 44.16 -6.22 39.06
N VAL A 74 43.16 -6.18 38.18
CA VAL A 74 41.72 -6.27 38.51
C VAL A 74 41.12 -7.54 37.85
N PRO A 75 40.43 -8.42 38.59
CA PRO A 75 39.81 -9.62 38.02
C PRO A 75 38.76 -9.32 36.93
N GLN A 76 38.67 -10.18 35.90
CA GLN A 76 37.76 -9.97 34.78
C GLN A 76 36.29 -9.76 35.19
N HIS A 77 35.79 -10.42 36.24
CA HIS A 77 34.40 -10.26 36.68
C HIS A 77 34.09 -8.83 37.18
N VAL A 78 35.07 -8.13 37.77
CA VAL A 78 34.92 -6.73 38.20
C VAL A 78 34.93 -5.79 37.00
N LEU A 79 35.80 -6.07 36.02
CA LEU A 79 35.86 -5.32 34.77
C LEU A 79 34.56 -5.48 33.96
N GLU A 80 34.01 -6.69 33.92
CA GLU A 80 32.74 -7.02 33.28
C GLU A 80 31.54 -6.29 33.91
N GLN A 81 31.46 -6.25 35.23
CA GLN A 81 30.41 -5.52 35.94
C GLN A 81 30.49 -4.00 35.73
N ALA A 82 31.70 -3.46 35.57
CA ALA A 82 31.93 -2.01 35.50
C ALA A 82 31.99 -1.44 34.07
N LEU A 83 32.37 -2.23 33.06
CA LEU A 83 32.62 -1.79 31.68
C LEU A 83 31.57 -2.40 30.72
N PRO A 84 30.50 -1.68 30.34
CA PRO A 84 29.37 -2.25 29.56
C PRO A 84 29.72 -2.77 28.16
N ALA A 85 30.90 -2.45 27.64
CA ALA A 85 31.44 -2.96 26.37
C ALA A 85 32.34 -4.20 26.52
N TRP A 86 32.68 -4.63 27.74
CA TRP A 86 33.68 -5.67 28.00
C TRP A 86 33.41 -7.00 27.29
N ARG A 87 32.15 -7.44 27.23
CA ARG A 87 31.74 -8.65 26.49
C ARG A 87 30.97 -8.36 25.20
N ARG A 88 30.98 -7.12 24.68
CA ARG A 88 30.33 -6.80 23.40
C ARG A 88 31.22 -7.22 22.23
N GLU A 89 30.61 -7.88 21.23
CA GLU A 89 31.18 -8.23 19.92
C GLU A 89 32.65 -8.69 19.96
N GLU A 90 32.92 -9.98 20.19
CA GLU A 90 34.30 -10.48 20.11
C GLU A 90 34.88 -10.24 18.70
N PRO A 91 35.94 -9.42 18.54
CA PRO A 91 36.49 -9.12 17.24
C PRO A 91 37.37 -10.27 16.71
N CYS A 92 37.15 -10.67 15.46
CA CYS A 92 38.07 -11.51 14.73
C CYS A 92 39.29 -10.68 14.24
N GLY A 93 40.49 -11.21 14.45
CA GLY A 93 41.75 -10.53 14.12
C GLY A 93 42.17 -10.68 12.67
N LYS A 94 43.13 -9.87 12.23
CA LYS A 94 43.74 -10.00 10.89
C LYS A 94 44.50 -11.33 10.74
N TYR A 95 45.07 -11.84 11.83
CA TYR A 95 46.02 -12.96 11.84
C TYR A 95 45.38 -14.30 12.23
N GLY A 96 44.05 -14.44 12.14
CA GLY A 96 43.31 -15.69 12.42
C GLY A 96 43.21 -16.09 13.91
N GLY A 97 44.13 -15.64 14.76
CA GLY A 97 44.13 -15.90 16.21
C GLY A 97 44.82 -14.79 17.02
N GLY A 98 45.13 -15.10 18.28
CA GLY A 98 45.76 -14.20 19.24
C GLY A 98 44.78 -13.22 19.94
N PRO A 99 45.29 -12.31 20.80
CA PRO A 99 44.53 -11.14 21.24
C PRO A 99 44.15 -10.23 20.06
N VAL A 100 42.96 -9.62 20.14
CA VAL A 100 42.41 -8.76 19.10
C VAL A 100 41.72 -7.55 19.72
N GLY A 101 41.91 -6.38 19.11
CA GLY A 101 41.12 -5.18 19.39
C GLY A 101 40.44 -4.61 18.14
N ARG A 102 39.26 -4.04 18.33
CA ARG A 102 38.52 -3.29 17.29
C ARG A 102 38.06 -1.95 17.83
N LEU A 103 38.61 -0.87 17.27
CA LEU A 103 38.20 0.49 17.57
C LEU A 103 36.89 0.82 16.83
N MET A 104 35.90 1.24 17.60
CA MET A 104 34.55 1.58 17.18
C MET A 104 34.32 3.07 17.38
N ARG A 105 33.55 3.71 16.49
CA ARG A 105 33.32 5.16 16.51
C ARG A 105 31.92 5.50 16.00
N GLY A 106 31.32 6.54 16.57
CA GLY A 106 30.04 7.11 16.14
C GLY A 106 28.91 6.78 17.11
N GLU A 107 27.97 7.72 17.26
CA GLU A 107 26.86 7.65 18.21
C GLU A 107 25.98 6.40 18.02
N GLU A 108 25.74 5.99 16.77
CA GLU A 108 25.00 4.77 16.41
C GLU A 108 25.72 3.46 16.76
N VAL A 109 27.06 3.47 16.85
CA VAL A 109 27.90 2.25 16.97
C VAL A 109 28.37 2.04 18.41
N VAL A 110 28.79 3.11 19.08
CA VAL A 110 29.25 3.05 20.47
C VAL A 110 28.06 2.97 21.44
N ALA A 111 26.89 3.48 21.04
CA ALA A 111 25.76 3.88 21.88
C ALA A 111 26.03 5.12 22.76
N ALA A 112 24.99 5.60 23.43
CA ALA A 112 24.98 6.90 24.12
C ALA A 112 25.99 6.98 25.27
N TRP A 113 27.00 7.82 25.11
CA TRP A 113 28.04 8.08 26.13
C TRP A 113 28.17 9.58 26.44
N GLY A 114 29.04 9.93 27.38
CA GLY A 114 29.49 11.29 27.66
C GLY A 114 30.70 11.30 28.60
N PRO A 115 31.24 12.48 28.95
CA PRO A 115 32.33 12.58 29.92
C PRO A 115 31.82 12.17 31.31
N ALA A 116 32.69 11.62 32.15
CA ALA A 116 32.42 11.54 33.58
C ALA A 116 32.53 12.94 34.21
N CYS A 117 31.85 13.19 35.33
CA CYS A 117 32.08 14.42 36.09
C CYS A 117 33.53 14.44 36.62
N PRO A 118 34.31 15.52 36.38
CA PRO A 118 35.70 15.61 36.84
C PRO A 118 35.84 15.41 38.35
N ALA A 119 35.07 16.16 39.16
CA ALA A 119 35.10 16.05 40.62
C ALA A 119 34.69 14.66 41.14
N CYS A 120 33.73 13.97 40.51
CA CYS A 120 33.42 12.57 40.85
C CYS A 120 34.57 11.62 40.50
N THR A 121 35.29 11.89 39.41
CA THR A 121 36.39 11.06 38.92
C THR A 121 37.63 11.25 39.79
N ALA A 122 37.98 12.49 40.13
CA ALA A 122 39.03 12.81 41.08
C ALA A 122 38.77 12.16 42.44
N ALA A 123 37.57 12.36 43.02
CA ALA A 123 37.17 11.76 44.30
C ALA A 123 37.14 10.21 44.29
N ARG A 124 36.99 9.56 43.13
CA ARG A 124 37.02 8.09 42.99
C ARG A 124 38.38 7.50 42.63
N THR A 125 39.34 8.32 42.18
CA THR A 125 40.61 7.82 41.59
C THR A 125 41.87 8.49 42.13
N GLY A 126 41.74 9.54 42.94
CA GLY A 126 42.86 10.30 43.50
C GLY A 126 43.63 11.15 42.47
N ARG A 127 43.10 11.30 41.24
CA ARG A 127 43.74 12.08 40.17
C ARG A 127 42.70 12.75 39.26
N GLU A 128 43.03 13.94 38.76
CA GLU A 128 42.22 14.63 37.74
C GLU A 128 42.51 14.08 36.34
N VAL A 129 42.06 12.85 36.07
CA VAL A 129 42.16 12.22 34.73
C VAL A 129 40.78 12.20 34.08
N PRO A 130 40.62 12.64 32.81
CA PRO A 130 39.35 12.52 32.12
C PRO A 130 38.93 11.05 31.98
N ALA A 131 37.65 10.79 32.24
CA ALA A 131 37.00 9.51 31.99
C ALA A 131 35.74 9.72 31.15
N ARG A 132 35.29 8.68 30.45
CA ARG A 132 34.07 8.68 29.61
C ARG A 132 33.19 7.50 30.00
N ARG A 133 31.90 7.74 30.16
CA ARG A 133 30.91 6.74 30.61
C ARG A 133 29.77 6.62 29.61
N TYR A 134 29.13 5.46 29.57
CA TYR A 134 27.78 5.32 29.05
C TYR A 134 26.83 6.10 29.95
N LEU A 135 25.97 6.93 29.34
CA LEU A 135 25.06 7.82 30.06
C LEU A 135 23.68 7.80 29.37
N ALA A 136 22.68 7.31 30.09
CA ALA A 136 21.28 7.59 29.76
C ALA A 136 21.00 9.11 29.93
N PRO A 137 19.94 9.67 29.34
CA PRO A 137 19.66 11.11 29.44
C PRO A 137 19.63 11.65 30.88
N GLU A 138 19.10 10.86 31.82
CA GLU A 138 19.04 11.11 33.27
C GLU A 138 20.40 11.06 33.97
N ASP A 139 21.38 10.32 33.44
CA ASP A 139 22.77 10.28 33.95
C ASP A 139 23.59 11.50 33.51
N ARG A 140 23.11 12.28 32.53
CA ARG A 140 23.86 13.44 31.99
C ARG A 140 23.95 14.61 32.96
N VAL A 141 23.22 14.61 34.07
CA VAL A 141 23.29 15.67 35.08
C VAL A 141 23.95 15.14 36.35
N CYS A 142 25.20 15.57 36.59
CA CYS A 142 25.87 15.32 37.86
C CYS A 142 25.39 16.31 38.92
N ALA A 143 24.20 16.08 39.48
CA ALA A 143 23.53 16.94 40.45
C ALA A 143 24.44 17.37 41.63
N ARG A 144 25.27 16.47 42.16
CA ARG A 144 26.21 16.71 43.27
C ARG A 144 27.21 17.84 43.00
N HIS A 145 27.70 17.95 41.76
CA HIS A 145 28.75 18.91 41.37
C HIS A 145 28.26 19.90 40.31
N ARG A 146 26.95 19.92 40.01
CA ARG A 146 26.28 20.86 39.08
C ARG A 146 26.88 20.90 37.67
N TYR A 147 27.23 19.74 37.11
CA TYR A 147 27.66 19.60 35.71
C TYR A 147 26.60 18.94 34.84
N TRP A 148 26.47 19.41 33.60
CA TRP A 148 25.96 18.61 32.48
C TRP A 148 27.12 17.91 31.77
N LEU A 149 26.91 16.65 31.39
CA LEU A 149 27.92 15.77 30.82
C LEU A 149 27.68 15.67 29.31
N LEU A 150 28.15 16.68 28.57
CA LEU A 150 27.86 16.84 27.16
C LEU A 150 28.65 15.84 26.31
N TYR A 151 27.92 14.99 25.58
CA TYR A 151 28.49 14.27 24.44
C TYR A 151 28.85 15.29 23.35
N LEU A 152 30.09 15.24 22.86
CA LEU A 152 30.57 16.10 21.80
C LEU A 152 31.38 15.25 20.80
N PRO A 153 30.90 15.07 19.55
CA PRO A 153 31.58 14.24 18.56
C PRO A 153 33.03 14.67 18.30
N GLY A 154 33.92 13.70 18.08
CA GLY A 154 35.34 13.93 17.83
C GLY A 154 36.17 14.41 19.02
N THR A 155 35.59 14.64 20.19
CA THR A 155 36.31 15.01 21.43
C THR A 155 36.10 13.96 22.52
N SER A 156 36.67 14.17 23.71
CA SER A 156 36.41 13.34 24.91
C SER A 156 35.07 13.67 25.60
N GLY A 157 34.22 14.52 25.00
CA GLY A 157 33.07 15.13 25.67
C GLY A 157 33.44 16.36 26.51
N LEU A 158 32.44 17.15 26.91
CA LEU A 158 32.63 18.40 27.66
C LEU A 158 31.79 18.41 28.96
N PRO A 159 32.41 18.49 30.15
CA PRO A 159 31.71 18.80 31.39
C PRO A 159 31.33 20.29 31.43
N VAL A 160 30.04 20.59 31.30
CA VAL A 160 29.51 21.96 31.24
C VAL A 160 29.02 22.37 32.65
N PRO A 161 29.56 23.41 33.30
CA PRO A 161 29.02 23.92 34.55
C PRO A 161 27.59 24.45 34.33
N LEU A 162 26.64 24.05 35.18
CA LEU A 162 25.25 24.52 35.08
C LEU A 162 25.06 25.94 35.63
N GLY A 163 26.02 26.48 36.38
CA GLY A 163 25.97 27.84 36.91
C GLY A 163 24.70 28.12 37.72
N ARG A 164 23.84 29.00 37.19
CA ARG A 164 22.53 29.35 37.78
C ARG A 164 21.35 28.50 37.28
N CYS A 165 21.55 27.63 36.26
CA CYS A 165 20.50 26.81 35.64
C CYS A 165 20.13 25.57 36.49
N LEU A 166 19.69 25.80 37.73
CA LEU A 166 19.34 24.73 38.69
C LEU A 166 18.09 23.94 38.28
N GLU A 167 17.26 24.47 37.39
CA GLU A 167 16.09 23.77 36.83
C GLU A 167 16.48 22.52 36.04
N VAL A 168 17.71 22.45 35.51
CA VAL A 168 18.25 21.24 34.85
C VAL A 168 18.45 20.09 35.86
N ILE A 169 18.79 20.42 37.12
CA ILE A 169 18.94 19.45 38.20
C ILE A 169 17.56 18.98 38.70
N GLU A 170 16.60 19.89 38.84
CA GLU A 170 15.23 19.50 39.20
C GLU A 170 14.54 18.73 38.07
N ALA A 171 14.81 19.04 36.80
CA ALA A 171 14.41 18.22 35.66
C ALA A 171 15.00 16.80 35.76
N GLN A 172 16.27 16.63 36.14
CA GLN A 172 16.83 15.27 36.29
C GLN A 172 16.13 14.47 37.39
N ARG A 173 15.81 15.09 38.53
CA ARG A 173 15.01 14.45 39.60
C ARG A 173 13.60 14.10 39.13
N ARG A 174 12.95 14.97 38.35
CA ARG A 174 11.64 14.70 37.72
C ARG A 174 11.73 13.52 36.75
N HIS A 175 12.79 13.42 35.96
CA HIS A 175 12.99 12.33 35.02
C HIS A 175 13.17 10.99 35.73
N ALA A 176 14.03 10.93 36.76
CA ALA A 176 14.19 9.73 37.59
C ALA A 176 12.87 9.30 38.27
N ARG A 177 12.08 10.26 38.78
CA ARG A 177 10.73 9.98 39.33
C ARG A 177 9.74 9.47 38.26
N LEU A 178 9.82 9.96 37.02
CA LEU A 178 8.98 9.50 35.91
C LEU A 178 9.35 8.06 35.49
N LEU A 179 10.65 7.78 35.31
CA LEU A 179 11.20 6.46 34.96
C LEU A 179 10.81 5.38 35.99
N HIS A 180 10.76 5.73 37.27
CA HIS A 180 10.30 4.81 38.32
C HIS A 180 8.77 4.62 38.37
N ARG A 181 7.98 5.61 37.93
CA ARG A 181 6.51 5.61 38.08
C ARG A 181 5.74 5.18 36.83
N SER A 182 6.33 5.23 35.63
CA SER A 182 5.64 4.91 34.38
C SER A 182 6.45 3.97 33.48
N PRO A 183 5.91 2.81 33.07
CA PRO A 183 6.60 1.94 32.12
C PRO A 183 6.72 2.58 30.71
N ALA A 184 5.94 3.62 30.43
CA ALA A 184 6.04 4.39 29.18
C ALA A 184 7.05 5.54 29.26
N ALA A 185 7.75 5.76 30.38
CA ALA A 185 8.60 6.93 30.61
C ALA A 185 9.71 7.13 29.56
N VAL A 186 10.43 6.06 29.20
CA VAL A 186 11.52 6.11 28.19
C VAL A 186 10.96 6.45 26.80
N ASP A 187 9.84 5.81 26.45
CA ASP A 187 9.12 5.99 25.19
C ASP A 187 8.54 7.42 25.08
N ALA A 188 8.00 7.95 26.18
CA ALA A 188 7.49 9.32 26.29
C ALA A 188 8.62 10.36 26.26
N PHE A 189 9.79 10.07 26.87
CA PHE A 189 10.95 10.95 26.81
C PHE A 189 11.49 11.07 25.38
N GLU A 190 11.58 9.98 24.62
CA GLU A 190 12.02 10.05 23.21
C GLU A 190 11.00 10.78 22.31
N VAL A 191 9.69 10.66 22.57
CA VAL A 191 8.68 11.52 21.90
C VAL A 191 8.87 12.99 22.30
N ALA A 192 9.02 13.29 23.59
CA ALA A 192 9.20 14.66 24.05
C ALA A 192 10.49 15.31 23.50
N ARG A 193 11.59 14.57 23.44
CA ARG A 193 12.89 14.99 22.89
C ARG A 193 12.81 15.24 21.38
N ALA A 194 11.98 14.48 20.67
CA ALA A 194 11.64 14.77 19.29
C ALA A 194 10.85 16.09 19.16
N VAL A 195 9.88 16.36 20.05
CA VAL A 195 9.10 17.62 20.04
C VAL A 195 9.97 18.83 20.35
N THR A 196 10.74 18.82 21.45
CA THR A 196 11.62 19.95 21.81
C THR A 196 12.74 20.13 20.78
N GLY A 197 13.27 19.04 20.22
CA GLY A 197 14.22 19.09 19.09
C GLY A 197 13.61 19.69 17.82
N ALA A 198 12.35 19.41 17.51
CA ALA A 198 11.66 20.01 16.35
C ALA A 198 11.38 21.51 16.55
N TRP A 199 11.08 21.94 17.78
CA TRP A 199 10.95 23.36 18.13
C TRP A 199 12.31 24.08 18.16
N TRP A 200 13.40 23.41 18.54
CA TRP A 200 14.75 23.97 18.56
C TRP A 200 15.24 24.44 17.19
N GLU A 201 14.97 23.64 16.15
CA GLU A 201 15.38 23.88 14.76
C GLU A 201 14.51 24.95 14.05
N GLN A 202 13.42 25.42 14.67
CA GLN A 202 12.59 26.49 14.14
C GLN A 202 13.09 27.88 14.58
N PRO A 203 12.77 28.97 13.84
CA PRO A 203 12.91 30.32 14.35
C PRO A 203 12.10 30.47 15.64
N TRP A 204 12.73 30.98 16.70
CA TRP A 204 12.06 31.19 17.99
C TRP A 204 11.32 32.54 17.97
N PRO A 205 10.12 32.62 18.57
CA PRO A 205 9.40 33.89 18.70
C PRO A 205 10.10 34.81 19.69
N SER A 206 9.82 36.12 19.65
CA SER A 206 10.42 37.09 20.60
C SER A 206 9.96 36.85 22.05
N GLU A 207 8.84 36.16 22.26
CA GLU A 207 8.42 35.69 23.59
C GLU A 207 9.21 34.46 24.12
N GLU A 208 10.16 33.89 23.36
CA GLU A 208 11.11 32.90 23.85
C GLU A 208 12.31 33.57 24.54
N GLN A 209 12.36 33.46 25.86
CA GLN A 209 13.42 34.05 26.69
C GLN A 209 14.20 33.00 27.51
N ARG A 210 13.69 31.77 27.65
CA ARG A 210 14.29 30.74 28.50
C ARG A 210 15.46 30.04 27.83
N TRP A 211 15.30 29.69 26.55
CA TRP A 211 16.38 29.04 25.79
C TRP A 211 17.57 29.97 25.51
N PRO A 212 17.38 31.25 25.10
CA PRO A 212 18.47 32.24 25.05
C PRO A 212 19.18 32.44 26.39
N ALA A 213 18.44 32.63 27.49
CA ALA A 213 19.05 32.86 28.80
C ALA A 213 19.91 31.68 29.28
N ARG A 214 19.44 30.44 29.10
CA ARG A 214 20.25 29.25 29.41
C ARG A 214 21.46 29.10 28.50
N LEU A 215 21.36 29.49 27.22
CA LEU A 215 22.49 29.42 26.28
C LEU A 215 23.64 30.29 26.78
N GLU A 216 23.40 31.56 27.07
CA GLU A 216 24.45 32.47 27.56
C GLU A 216 24.98 32.08 28.95
N VAL A 217 24.13 31.63 29.88
CA VAL A 217 24.56 31.21 31.22
C VAL A 217 25.42 29.93 31.20
N THR A 218 25.30 29.09 30.17
CA THR A 218 26.05 27.82 30.05
C THR A 218 27.19 27.86 29.02
N ARG A 219 27.30 28.92 28.21
CA ARG A 219 28.31 29.04 27.15
C ARG A 219 29.72 29.10 27.75
N PRO A 220 30.66 28.22 27.34
CA PRO A 220 32.08 28.40 27.64
C PRO A 220 32.54 29.76 27.11
N LYS A 221 33.36 30.49 27.87
CA LYS A 221 33.73 31.90 27.60
C LYS A 221 34.09 32.17 26.14
N ASP A 222 34.91 31.28 25.57
CA ASP A 222 35.54 31.43 24.26
C ASP A 222 34.82 30.61 23.17
N ALA A 223 33.64 30.05 23.45
CA ALA A 223 32.85 29.30 22.49
C ALA A 223 31.97 30.21 21.62
N ASP A 224 32.05 30.01 20.30
CA ASP A 224 31.16 30.64 19.32
C ASP A 224 29.67 30.38 19.65
N PRO A 225 28.82 31.42 19.71
CA PRO A 225 27.39 31.26 20.00
C PRO A 225 26.64 30.37 19.00
N GLY A 226 27.00 30.39 17.72
CA GLY A 226 26.35 29.57 16.67
C GLY A 226 26.61 28.08 16.89
N TRP A 227 27.88 27.73 17.05
CA TRP A 227 28.34 26.39 17.42
C TRP A 227 27.75 25.93 18.76
N TRP A 228 27.69 26.82 19.76
CA TRP A 228 27.12 26.51 21.06
C TRP A 228 25.61 26.22 20.98
N LYS A 229 24.85 26.98 20.18
CA LYS A 229 23.43 26.68 19.90
C LYS A 229 23.23 25.31 19.25
N VAL A 230 24.18 24.80 18.49
CA VAL A 230 24.11 23.42 17.96
C VAL A 230 24.51 22.40 19.03
N ALA A 231 25.65 22.59 19.69
CA ALA A 231 26.21 21.63 20.65
C ALA A 231 25.34 21.47 21.92
N ALA A 232 24.80 22.56 22.46
CA ALA A 232 24.12 22.57 23.75
C ALA A 232 22.63 22.16 23.69
N ARG A 233 22.05 21.90 22.50
CA ARG A 233 20.61 21.61 22.31
C ARG A 233 19.99 20.75 23.42
N ASP A 234 20.54 19.55 23.64
CA ASP A 234 19.98 18.57 24.57
C ASP A 234 20.11 18.99 26.06
N LEU A 235 21.04 19.89 26.40
CA LEU A 235 21.12 20.53 27.72
C LEU A 235 20.03 21.59 27.86
N ILE A 236 19.96 22.53 26.90
CA ILE A 236 19.09 23.70 26.99
C ILE A 236 17.61 23.30 26.99
N THR A 237 17.24 22.29 26.19
CA THR A 237 15.86 21.78 26.09
C THR A 237 15.51 20.72 27.14
N TYR A 238 16.47 20.26 27.97
CA TYR A 238 16.21 19.18 28.93
C TYR A 238 15.03 19.45 29.89
N PRO A 239 14.87 20.65 30.47
CA PRO A 239 13.77 20.92 31.40
C PRO A 239 12.39 20.82 30.74
N GLU A 240 12.20 21.40 29.55
CA GLU A 240 10.95 21.27 28.80
C GLU A 240 10.74 19.85 28.28
N THR A 241 11.82 19.13 27.93
CA THR A 241 11.75 17.74 27.47
C THR A 241 11.24 16.81 28.56
N VAL A 242 11.76 16.92 29.80
CA VAL A 242 11.29 16.09 30.93
C VAL A 242 9.87 16.48 31.35
N ALA A 243 9.55 17.77 31.38
CA ALA A 243 8.20 18.23 31.69
C ALA A 243 7.19 17.66 30.67
N LEU A 244 7.46 17.82 29.38
CA LEU A 244 6.64 17.28 28.30
C LEU A 244 6.54 15.75 28.36
N ALA A 245 7.62 15.02 28.65
CA ALA A 245 7.58 13.57 28.81
C ALA A 245 6.59 13.13 29.91
N GLY A 246 6.57 13.85 31.04
CA GLY A 246 5.61 13.63 32.12
C GLY A 246 4.15 13.89 31.71
N LEU A 247 3.91 14.97 30.95
CA LEU A 247 2.58 15.33 30.45
C LEU A 247 2.06 14.30 29.44
N LEU A 248 2.86 13.95 28.44
CA LEU A 248 2.45 12.99 27.41
C LEU A 248 2.21 11.60 28.02
N ALA A 249 3.00 11.18 29.01
CA ALA A 249 2.80 9.94 29.75
C ALA A 249 1.57 9.95 30.69
N GLY A 250 0.96 11.13 30.94
CA GLY A 250 -0.19 11.28 31.82
C GLY A 250 -1.51 10.85 31.19
N HIS A 251 -2.20 9.90 31.84
CA HIS A 251 -3.53 9.42 31.42
C HIS A 251 -4.57 10.56 31.24
N PRO A 252 -4.68 11.56 32.14
CA PRO A 252 -5.70 12.62 32.00
C PRO A 252 -5.53 13.48 30.74
N LEU A 253 -4.29 13.71 30.29
CA LEU A 253 -4.04 14.46 29.06
C LEU A 253 -4.38 13.63 27.81
N GLN A 254 -4.12 12.32 27.85
CA GLN A 254 -4.51 11.40 26.78
C GLN A 254 -6.04 11.31 26.67
N GLU A 255 -6.75 11.14 27.79
CA GLU A 255 -8.22 11.13 27.85
C GLU A 255 -8.82 12.46 27.36
N ARG A 256 -8.32 13.61 27.85
CA ARG A 256 -8.77 14.92 27.37
C ARG A 256 -8.58 15.06 25.86
N THR A 257 -7.41 14.68 25.33
CA THR A 257 -7.11 14.70 23.89
C THR A 257 -8.04 13.82 23.06
N ILE A 258 -8.49 12.67 23.61
CA ILE A 258 -9.42 11.76 22.95
C ILE A 258 -10.85 12.31 22.98
N THR A 259 -11.30 12.81 24.14
CA THR A 259 -12.65 13.38 24.32
C THR A 259 -12.85 14.65 23.48
N GLU A 260 -11.86 15.55 23.50
CA GLU A 260 -11.84 16.80 22.73
C GLU A 260 -11.89 16.59 21.20
N SER A 261 -11.46 15.41 20.72
CA SER A 261 -11.51 15.06 19.30
C SER A 261 -12.90 14.67 18.77
N ASP A 262 -13.89 14.45 19.66
CA ASP A 262 -15.22 13.91 19.35
C ASP A 262 -15.20 12.68 18.41
N GLY A 263 -14.18 11.83 18.56
CA GLY A 263 -13.97 10.64 17.73
C GLY A 263 -13.49 10.91 16.30
N HIS A 264 -13.31 12.16 15.89
CA HIS A 264 -12.67 12.55 14.63
C HIS A 264 -11.14 12.50 14.74
N LEU A 265 -10.43 12.27 13.63
CA LEU A 265 -8.97 12.39 13.61
C LEU A 265 -8.58 13.86 13.43
N PRO A 266 -7.75 14.46 14.32
CA PRO A 266 -7.35 15.86 14.22
C PRO A 266 -6.55 16.09 12.94
N TYR A 267 -6.92 17.14 12.21
CA TYR A 267 -6.21 17.68 11.05
C TYR A 267 -5.10 18.65 11.48
N ARG A 268 -5.30 19.40 12.57
CA ARG A 268 -4.33 20.35 13.14
C ARG A 268 -4.39 20.40 14.66
N LEU A 269 -3.29 20.75 15.32
CA LEU A 269 -3.27 20.86 16.79
C LEU A 269 -4.23 21.93 17.36
N GLY A 270 -4.63 22.93 16.56
CA GLY A 270 -5.63 23.93 16.96
C GLY A 270 -7.06 23.39 17.13
N GLU A 271 -7.31 22.14 16.73
CA GLU A 271 -8.56 21.41 17.02
C GLU A 271 -8.50 20.71 18.40
N LEU A 272 -7.39 20.86 19.15
CA LEU A 272 -7.17 20.30 20.49
C LEU A 272 -6.76 21.41 21.48
N PRO A 273 -7.60 22.43 21.73
CA PRO A 273 -7.24 23.58 22.55
C PRO A 273 -6.89 23.21 24.02
N GLY A 274 -7.53 22.19 24.60
CA GLY A 274 -7.25 21.69 25.94
C GLY A 274 -5.93 20.95 26.08
N LEU A 275 -5.43 20.34 24.99
CA LEU A 275 -4.03 19.88 24.89
C LEU A 275 -3.07 21.08 24.82
N LEU A 276 -3.38 22.09 24.00
CA LEU A 276 -2.52 23.27 23.85
C LEU A 276 -2.43 24.14 25.11
N ALA A 277 -3.54 24.28 25.86
CA ALA A 277 -3.58 25.02 27.12
C ALA A 277 -2.71 24.36 28.19
N GLU A 278 -2.86 23.04 28.40
CA GLU A 278 -2.04 22.28 29.37
C GLU A 278 -0.55 22.39 29.04
N LEU A 279 -0.17 22.29 27.76
CA LEU A 279 1.21 22.49 27.31
C LEU A 279 1.73 23.92 27.57
N ALA A 280 0.88 24.93 27.42
CA ALA A 280 1.23 26.32 27.65
C ALA A 280 1.43 26.64 29.14
N GLU A 281 0.58 26.09 30.00
CA GLU A 281 0.65 26.24 31.45
C GLU A 281 1.86 25.48 32.03
N GLN A 282 1.96 24.18 31.75
CA GLN A 282 2.94 23.28 32.39
C GLN A 282 4.38 23.51 31.92
N LEU A 283 4.56 24.04 30.69
CA LEU A 283 5.86 24.54 30.22
C LEU A 283 6.04 26.04 30.53
N ALA A 284 5.03 26.71 31.09
CA ALA A 284 4.95 28.13 31.39
C ALA A 284 5.41 29.03 30.22
N ARG A 285 4.70 28.86 29.09
CA ARG A 285 4.90 29.48 27.78
C ARG A 285 3.52 29.82 27.16
N PRO A 286 2.84 30.89 27.60
CA PRO A 286 1.46 31.21 27.19
C PRO A 286 1.29 31.50 25.68
N TRP A 287 2.39 31.71 24.95
CA TRP A 287 2.39 31.89 23.50
C TRP A 287 2.30 30.57 22.69
N LEU A 288 2.49 29.40 23.32
CA LEU A 288 2.47 28.10 22.62
C LEU A 288 1.17 27.83 21.83
N PRO A 289 -0.05 28.09 22.34
CA PRO A 289 -1.28 27.75 21.62
C PRO A 289 -1.38 28.50 20.29
N ARG A 290 -1.02 29.79 20.27
CA ARG A 290 -1.01 30.63 19.06
C ARG A 290 -0.07 30.06 17.98
N HIS A 291 1.11 29.61 18.38
CA HIS A 291 2.14 29.08 17.49
C HIS A 291 1.85 27.64 17.03
N LEU A 292 1.18 26.84 17.86
CA LEU A 292 0.90 25.43 17.55
C LEU A 292 -0.45 25.22 16.84
N ALA A 293 -1.42 26.16 16.92
CA ALA A 293 -2.77 25.96 16.39
C ALA A 293 -2.84 25.65 14.88
N THR A 294 -1.85 26.08 14.09
CA THR A 294 -1.75 25.82 12.64
C THR A 294 -0.97 24.55 12.29
N VAL A 295 -0.39 23.85 13.27
CA VAL A 295 0.52 22.71 13.04
C VAL A 295 -0.26 21.45 12.65
N THR A 296 0.00 20.98 11.43
CA THR A 296 -0.59 19.80 10.77
C THR A 296 0.36 18.58 10.71
N HIS A 297 1.54 18.69 11.31
CA HIS A 297 2.64 17.73 11.10
C HIS A 297 3.69 17.79 12.23
N GLY A 298 4.75 16.98 12.11
CA GLY A 298 5.81 16.89 13.12
C GLY A 298 5.48 15.93 14.27
N PRO A 299 6.36 15.82 15.28
CA PRO A 299 6.26 14.82 16.35
C PRO A 299 5.04 15.00 17.27
N LEU A 300 4.73 16.23 17.72
CA LEU A 300 3.60 16.46 18.64
C LEU A 300 2.25 16.14 17.97
N PHE A 301 2.06 16.60 16.74
CA PHE A 301 0.91 16.21 15.91
C PHE A 301 0.86 14.69 15.69
N THR A 302 2.00 14.06 15.39
CA THR A 302 2.08 12.60 15.18
C THR A 302 1.70 11.81 16.45
N TRP A 303 2.05 12.31 17.63
CA TRP A 303 1.61 11.75 18.92
C TRP A 303 0.11 11.97 19.13
N ALA A 304 -0.40 13.21 19.01
CA ALA A 304 -1.80 13.53 19.25
C ALA A 304 -2.75 12.76 18.29
N HIS A 305 -2.46 12.79 16.99
CA HIS A 305 -3.16 11.97 15.99
C HIS A 305 -3.05 10.47 16.32
N SER A 306 -1.93 9.98 16.86
CA SER A 306 -1.82 8.57 17.24
C SER A 306 -2.60 8.24 18.51
N CYS A 307 -2.64 9.13 19.51
CA CYS A 307 -3.43 9.02 20.73
C CYS A 307 -4.92 8.86 20.41
N VAL A 308 -5.47 9.80 19.63
CA VAL A 308 -6.87 9.74 19.15
C VAL A 308 -7.12 8.48 18.32
N ARG A 309 -6.25 8.17 17.34
CA ARG A 309 -6.43 7.02 16.45
C ARG A 309 -6.35 5.67 17.16
N THR A 310 -5.61 5.56 18.27
CA THR A 310 -5.56 4.34 19.09
C THR A 310 -6.51 4.39 20.28
N ARG A 311 -7.18 5.52 20.54
CA ARG A 311 -7.95 5.83 21.77
C ARG A 311 -7.16 5.47 23.05
N ALA A 312 -5.84 5.70 23.03
CA ALA A 312 -4.87 5.27 24.05
C ALA A 312 -4.91 3.79 24.49
N VAL A 313 -5.68 2.92 23.81
CA VAL A 313 -5.99 1.55 24.25
C VAL A 313 -4.71 0.77 24.62
N PRO A 314 -4.66 0.08 25.78
CA PRO A 314 -3.43 -0.51 26.33
C PRO A 314 -2.90 -1.76 25.58
N THR A 315 -3.30 -2.03 24.34
CA THR A 315 -2.72 -3.14 23.56
C THR A 315 -1.26 -2.83 23.18
N PRO A 316 -0.36 -3.84 23.16
CA PRO A 316 1.04 -3.63 22.77
C PRO A 316 1.22 -3.00 21.38
N THR A 317 0.30 -3.27 20.44
CA THR A 317 0.31 -2.69 19.09
C THR A 317 -0.10 -1.21 19.10
N ALA A 318 -1.05 -0.81 19.94
CA ALA A 318 -1.46 0.58 20.11
C ALA A 318 -0.38 1.40 20.84
N GLN A 319 0.18 0.88 21.94
CA GLN A 319 1.27 1.54 22.67
C GLN A 319 2.52 1.72 21.80
N ARG A 320 2.98 0.66 21.11
CA ARG A 320 4.04 0.73 20.08
C ARG A 320 3.70 1.63 18.87
N THR A 321 2.44 2.05 18.74
CA THR A 321 2.01 3.00 17.69
C THR A 321 2.01 4.45 18.18
N LEU A 322 1.59 4.67 19.43
CA LEU A 322 1.56 5.97 20.12
C LEU A 322 2.97 6.55 20.30
N TRP A 323 3.88 5.78 20.88
CA TRP A 323 5.23 6.23 21.24
C TRP A 323 6.24 6.23 20.09
N LYS A 324 5.83 5.79 18.89
CA LYS A 324 6.77 5.58 17.78
C LYS A 324 7.19 6.90 17.10
N VAL A 325 8.26 7.49 17.62
CA VAL A 325 9.05 8.53 16.94
C VAL A 325 9.46 8.03 15.54
N ARG A 326 9.14 8.80 14.50
CA ARG A 326 9.50 8.49 13.11
C ARG A 326 10.86 9.09 12.79
N SER A 327 11.61 8.46 11.88
CA SER A 327 12.98 8.89 11.54
C SER A 327 13.07 10.34 11.04
N ALA A 328 12.02 10.86 10.37
CA ALA A 328 11.95 12.25 9.93
C ALA A 328 11.73 13.27 11.07
N HIS A 329 11.32 12.81 12.26
CA HIS A 329 11.08 13.63 13.46
C HIS A 329 12.12 13.41 14.56
N ARG A 330 13.09 12.50 14.36
CA ARG A 330 14.16 12.30 15.34
C ARG A 330 15.10 13.52 15.32
N PRO A 331 15.56 14.03 16.47
CA PRO A 331 16.63 15.02 16.52
C PRO A 331 17.86 14.48 15.76
N ARG A 332 18.51 15.30 14.94
CA ARG A 332 19.74 14.85 14.25
C ARG A 332 20.85 14.62 15.30
N PRO A 333 21.69 13.58 15.14
CA PRO A 333 22.84 13.37 16.00
C PRO A 333 23.81 14.54 15.85
N LEU A 334 24.57 14.87 16.91
CA LEU A 334 25.50 16.00 16.85
C LEU A 334 26.60 15.78 15.80
N SER A 335 26.89 14.51 15.45
CA SER A 335 27.86 14.12 14.41
C SER A 335 27.48 14.52 12.98
N ASP A 336 26.21 14.86 12.76
CA ASP A 336 25.67 15.29 11.46
C ASP A 336 25.51 16.81 11.37
N LEU A 337 25.58 17.51 12.51
CA LEU A 337 25.38 18.96 12.62
C LEU A 337 26.68 19.73 12.86
N LEU A 338 27.64 19.14 13.58
CA LEU A 338 28.93 19.77 13.89
C LEU A 338 30.02 19.34 12.89
N PRO A 339 30.93 20.26 12.50
CA PRO A 339 32.05 19.91 11.64
C PRO A 339 32.96 18.87 12.31
N ARG A 340 33.47 17.93 11.52
CA ARG A 340 34.38 16.89 12.04
C ARG A 340 35.77 17.50 12.32
N PRO A 341 36.33 17.35 13.53
CA PRO A 341 37.70 17.77 13.78
C PRO A 341 38.68 16.96 12.92
N VAL A 342 39.76 17.62 12.49
CA VAL A 342 40.88 17.01 11.75
C VAL A 342 41.56 15.97 12.64
N ALA A 343 42.08 14.89 12.04
CA ALA A 343 42.81 13.87 12.78
C ALA A 343 44.13 14.46 13.34
N ALA A 344 44.41 14.21 14.61
CA ALA A 344 45.62 14.71 15.26
C ALA A 344 46.88 14.14 14.56
N GLY A 345 47.67 15.03 13.93
CA GLY A 345 48.91 14.69 13.23
C GLY A 345 48.72 14.10 11.82
N GLY A 346 47.65 14.45 11.09
CA GLY A 346 47.41 14.01 9.71
C GLY A 346 47.16 15.14 8.71
N THR A 347 47.56 14.90 7.46
CA THR A 347 47.30 15.73 6.26
C THR A 347 45.81 16.14 6.17
N PRO A 348 45.47 17.35 5.68
CA PRO A 348 44.07 17.77 5.53
C PRO A 348 43.23 16.70 4.80
N PRO A 349 42.02 16.39 5.31
CA PRO A 349 41.22 15.30 4.78
C PRO A 349 40.79 15.60 3.34
N THR A 350 40.89 14.58 2.47
CA THR A 350 40.30 14.57 1.13
C THR A 350 38.85 15.08 1.21
N PRO A 351 38.40 15.98 0.30
CA PRO A 351 37.07 16.58 0.38
C PRO A 351 35.99 15.52 0.55
N ALA A 352 35.14 15.70 1.56
CA ALA A 352 34.17 14.70 1.97
C ALA A 352 33.27 14.31 0.78
N PRO A 353 33.05 13.00 0.53
CA PRO A 353 32.26 12.56 -0.61
C PRO A 353 30.87 13.19 -0.56
N PRO A 354 30.30 13.62 -1.71
CA PRO A 354 29.12 14.48 -1.77
C PRO A 354 27.99 13.91 -0.93
N ALA A 355 27.33 14.78 -0.16
CA ALA A 355 26.43 14.40 0.92
C ALA A 355 25.28 13.52 0.41
N LYS A 356 25.43 12.20 0.55
CA LYS A 356 24.43 11.19 0.14
C LYS A 356 23.08 11.39 0.84
N ARG A 357 23.06 12.16 1.92
CA ARG A 357 21.87 12.62 2.62
C ARG A 357 21.85 14.14 2.75
N LEU A 358 20.71 14.76 2.47
CA LEU A 358 20.39 16.13 2.83
C LEU A 358 19.36 16.11 3.97
N ARG A 359 19.59 16.88 5.05
CA ARG A 359 18.71 16.96 6.23
C ARG A 359 18.39 15.61 6.92
N GLY A 360 19.13 14.54 6.61
CA GLY A 360 18.93 13.15 7.07
C GLY A 360 18.35 12.18 6.02
N HIS A 361 17.77 12.72 4.94
CA HIS A 361 17.08 11.97 3.88
C HIS A 361 17.99 11.81 2.65
N SER A 362 17.84 10.74 1.86
CA SER A 362 18.60 10.59 0.61
C SER A 362 18.46 11.82 -0.28
N LEU A 363 19.56 12.34 -0.83
CA LEU A 363 19.54 13.50 -1.73
C LEU A 363 18.59 13.27 -2.92
N GLN A 364 18.61 12.05 -3.48
CA GLN A 364 17.70 11.60 -4.54
C GLN A 364 16.23 11.63 -4.11
N ALA A 365 15.92 11.35 -2.84
CA ALA A 365 14.54 11.36 -2.33
C ALA A 365 14.02 12.79 -2.14
N GLU A 366 14.89 13.74 -1.76
CA GLU A 366 14.54 15.16 -1.71
C GLU A 366 14.35 15.71 -3.15
N GLN A 367 15.26 15.41 -4.09
CA GLN A 367 15.10 15.77 -5.50
C GLN A 367 13.79 15.21 -6.11
N ALA A 368 13.45 13.96 -5.82
CA ALA A 368 12.18 13.35 -6.26
C ALA A 368 10.94 13.96 -5.58
N PHE A 369 11.08 14.51 -4.37
CA PHE A 369 10.03 15.30 -3.73
C PHE A 369 9.85 16.65 -4.42
N GLN A 370 10.94 17.39 -4.66
CA GLN A 370 10.89 18.71 -5.32
C GLN A 370 10.31 18.62 -6.74
N ALA A 371 10.69 17.58 -7.51
CA ALA A 371 10.10 17.33 -8.83
C ALA A 371 8.58 17.08 -8.76
N GLY A 372 8.10 16.34 -7.77
CA GLY A 372 6.65 16.13 -7.56
C GLY A 372 5.92 17.37 -7.02
N LEU A 373 6.59 18.19 -6.21
CA LEU A 373 6.06 19.45 -5.70
C LEU A 373 5.84 20.46 -6.85
N ALA A 374 6.75 20.53 -7.82
CA ALA A 374 6.57 21.35 -9.02
C ALA A 374 5.34 20.91 -9.85
N GLN A 375 5.12 19.60 -9.99
CA GLN A 375 3.94 19.05 -10.68
C GLN A 375 2.65 19.28 -9.88
N ALA A 376 2.71 19.24 -8.54
CA ALA A 376 1.61 19.66 -7.68
C ALA A 376 1.29 21.15 -7.85
N HIS A 377 2.31 22.01 -7.96
CA HIS A 377 2.15 23.45 -8.17
C HIS A 377 1.44 23.75 -9.50
N ALA A 378 1.88 23.13 -10.60
CA ALA A 378 1.24 23.28 -11.91
C ALA A 378 -0.24 22.82 -11.88
N TYR A 379 -0.54 21.67 -11.25
CA TYR A 379 -1.92 21.21 -11.08
C TYR A 379 -2.75 22.16 -10.20
N HIS A 380 -2.15 22.72 -9.14
CA HIS A 380 -2.81 23.70 -8.28
C HIS A 380 -3.14 25.00 -9.02
N GLN A 381 -2.24 25.50 -9.86
CA GLN A 381 -2.51 26.67 -10.71
C GLN A 381 -3.66 26.41 -11.70
N GLN A 382 -3.81 25.18 -12.21
CA GLN A 382 -4.87 24.81 -13.14
C GLN A 382 -6.24 24.54 -12.47
N HIS A 383 -6.26 24.09 -11.21
CA HIS A 383 -7.49 23.57 -10.56
C HIS A 383 -7.83 24.22 -9.21
N GLY A 384 -6.99 25.09 -8.66
CA GLY A 384 -7.16 25.68 -7.32
C GLY A 384 -7.16 24.68 -6.17
N HIS A 385 -6.71 23.43 -6.39
CA HIS A 385 -6.75 22.37 -5.39
C HIS A 385 -5.78 21.20 -5.65
N LEU A 386 -5.38 20.46 -4.61
CA LEU A 386 -4.64 19.20 -4.74
C LEU A 386 -5.53 17.95 -4.56
N ALA A 387 -6.80 18.03 -4.94
CA ALA A 387 -7.77 16.92 -4.87
C ALA A 387 -7.63 15.92 -6.05
N VAL A 388 -6.39 15.63 -6.47
CA VAL A 388 -6.06 14.85 -7.68
C VAL A 388 -6.65 13.42 -7.64
N PRO A 389 -7.29 12.92 -8.72
CA PRO A 389 -7.65 11.50 -8.87
C PRO A 389 -6.42 10.60 -8.76
N LYS A 390 -6.52 9.40 -8.20
CA LYS A 390 -5.33 8.54 -7.96
C LYS A 390 -4.66 8.09 -9.25
N GLU A 391 -5.46 7.82 -10.26
CA GLU A 391 -5.10 7.39 -11.61
C GLU A 391 -4.66 8.54 -12.55
N ASP A 392 -4.61 9.79 -12.06
CA ASP A 392 -4.30 10.95 -12.90
C ASP A 392 -2.80 11.15 -13.11
N VAL A 393 -2.42 11.45 -14.36
CA VAL A 393 -1.02 11.51 -14.84
C VAL A 393 -0.76 12.79 -15.65
N PRO A 394 -0.95 13.99 -15.06
CA PRO A 394 -0.71 15.26 -15.75
C PRO A 394 0.73 15.35 -16.27
N ASN A 395 0.89 15.78 -17.52
CA ASN A 395 2.19 15.94 -18.19
C ASN A 395 3.10 14.69 -18.14
N GLY A 396 2.51 13.49 -18.03
CA GLY A 396 3.26 12.23 -17.90
C GLY A 396 3.77 11.92 -16.48
N TYR A 397 3.60 12.83 -15.52
CA TYR A 397 3.96 12.60 -14.12
C TYR A 397 2.78 11.99 -13.34
N PRO A 398 2.96 10.88 -12.59
CA PRO A 398 1.87 10.18 -11.89
C PRO A 398 1.45 10.90 -10.58
N LEU A 399 1.03 12.16 -10.70
CA LEU A 399 0.75 13.06 -9.58
C LEU A 399 -0.30 12.49 -8.62
N GLY A 400 -1.36 11.88 -9.15
CA GLY A 400 -2.42 11.25 -8.35
C GLY A 400 -1.90 10.18 -7.40
N GLN A 401 -1.01 9.32 -7.91
CA GLN A 401 -0.38 8.25 -7.14
C GLN A 401 0.73 8.80 -6.22
N TRP A 402 1.42 9.88 -6.60
CA TRP A 402 2.39 10.57 -5.74
C TRP A 402 1.71 11.18 -4.50
N ILE A 403 0.69 12.03 -4.67
CA ILE A 403 -0.03 12.64 -3.53
C ILE A 403 -0.73 11.57 -2.68
N ALA A 404 -1.30 10.52 -3.28
CA ALA A 404 -1.89 9.42 -2.52
C ALA A 404 -0.86 8.68 -1.64
N ASN A 405 0.38 8.50 -2.12
CA ASN A 405 1.46 7.93 -1.31
C ASN A 405 1.87 8.87 -0.16
N LEU A 406 1.96 10.18 -0.43
CA LEU A 406 2.31 11.19 0.57
C LEU A 406 1.26 11.30 1.68
N ARG A 407 -0.04 11.28 1.35
CA ARG A 407 -1.14 11.17 2.32
C ARG A 407 -0.99 9.92 3.21
N THR A 408 -0.65 8.78 2.60
CA THR A 408 -0.43 7.50 3.30
C THR A 408 0.80 7.54 4.22
N SER A 409 1.79 8.39 3.93
CA SER A 409 3.04 8.51 4.69
C SER A 409 3.14 9.76 5.57
N HIS A 410 2.13 10.62 5.64
CA HIS A 410 2.24 11.97 6.23
C HIS A 410 2.84 12.01 7.65
N ILE A 411 2.45 11.09 8.55
CA ILE A 411 3.03 11.00 9.91
C ILE A 411 4.54 10.70 9.93
N ARG A 412 5.12 10.28 8.80
CA ARG A 412 6.55 9.97 8.60
C ARG A 412 7.26 11.00 7.71
N MET A 413 6.54 12.04 7.26
CA MET A 413 7.06 13.06 6.36
C MET A 413 7.92 14.09 7.11
N PRO A 414 9.01 14.61 6.52
CA PRO A 414 9.75 15.75 7.08
C PRO A 414 8.86 16.99 7.20
N ALA A 415 9.07 17.79 8.24
CA ALA A 415 8.28 19.00 8.48
C ALA A 415 8.30 19.97 7.28
N HIS A 416 9.45 20.17 6.63
CA HIS A 416 9.57 21.07 5.47
C HIS A 416 8.77 20.59 4.25
N GLN A 417 8.65 19.27 4.05
CA GLN A 417 7.86 18.70 2.96
C GLN A 417 6.35 18.86 3.23
N ALA A 418 5.91 18.65 4.48
CA ALA A 418 4.53 18.85 4.89
C ALA A 418 4.11 20.32 4.85
N ALA A 419 5.02 21.23 5.26
CA ALA A 419 4.82 22.68 5.18
C ALA A 419 4.72 23.16 3.72
N ALA A 420 5.57 22.69 2.81
CA ALA A 420 5.52 23.06 1.39
C ALA A 420 4.18 22.67 0.72
N LEU A 421 3.64 21.49 1.04
CA LEU A 421 2.33 21.06 0.56
C LEU A 421 1.17 21.82 1.23
N GLY A 422 1.29 22.12 2.52
CA GLY A 422 0.31 22.90 3.27
C GLY A 422 0.20 24.36 2.79
N ALA A 423 1.34 24.97 2.44
CA ALA A 423 1.39 26.32 1.85
C ALA A 423 0.78 26.36 0.44
N LEU A 424 0.93 25.29 -0.34
CA LEU A 424 0.33 25.19 -1.67
C LEU A 424 -1.18 24.96 -1.62
N TYR A 425 -1.64 24.03 -0.78
CA TYR A 425 -3.07 23.75 -0.59
C TYR A 425 -3.30 23.10 0.79
N PRO A 426 -3.88 23.80 1.79
CA PRO A 426 -3.96 23.31 3.17
C PRO A 426 -4.55 21.89 3.27
N TRP A 427 -5.68 21.65 2.61
CA TRP A 427 -6.41 20.38 2.64
C TRP A 427 -5.72 19.24 1.88
N TRP A 428 -4.44 19.34 1.49
CA TRP A 428 -3.73 18.27 0.80
C TRP A 428 -3.78 16.94 1.56
N ASN A 429 -3.83 16.97 2.90
CA ASN A 429 -4.01 15.79 3.77
C ASN A 429 -5.14 16.01 4.81
N ALA A 430 -6.35 16.33 4.33
CA ALA A 430 -7.53 16.36 5.20
C ALA A 430 -7.96 14.95 5.65
N PRO A 431 -8.64 14.79 6.81
CA PRO A 431 -9.08 13.49 7.33
C PRO A 431 -10.26 12.87 6.56
N TRP A 432 -10.93 13.63 5.68
CA TRP A 432 -11.98 13.13 4.78
C TRP A 432 -11.45 12.73 3.40
N SER A 433 -12.24 11.94 2.66
CA SER A 433 -11.82 11.40 1.37
C SER A 433 -11.55 12.47 0.30
N THR A 434 -10.59 12.21 -0.59
CA THR A 434 -10.31 13.05 -1.77
C THR A 434 -11.51 13.15 -2.73
N LEU A 435 -12.46 12.19 -2.71
CA LEU A 435 -13.73 12.36 -3.41
C LEU A 435 -14.52 13.55 -2.85
N TRP A 436 -14.69 13.58 -1.53
CA TRP A 436 -15.46 14.63 -0.87
C TRP A 436 -14.87 16.01 -1.19
N GLN A 437 -13.53 16.11 -1.22
CA GLN A 437 -12.84 17.32 -1.69
C GLN A 437 -13.22 17.69 -3.13
N ARG A 438 -13.10 16.75 -4.09
CA ARG A 438 -13.45 16.99 -5.49
C ARG A 438 -14.91 17.40 -5.67
N THR A 439 -15.84 16.74 -4.99
CA THR A 439 -17.27 17.04 -5.12
C THR A 439 -17.66 18.33 -4.38
N TRP A 440 -16.93 18.70 -3.32
CA TRP A 440 -17.05 20.04 -2.72
C TRP A 440 -16.58 21.14 -3.68
N HIS A 441 -15.42 20.98 -4.34
CA HIS A 441 -14.98 21.94 -5.36
C HIS A 441 -15.97 22.01 -6.52
N GLN A 442 -16.48 20.89 -7.01
CA GLN A 442 -17.57 20.88 -8.00
C GLN A 442 -18.84 21.61 -7.52
N ALA A 443 -19.11 21.66 -6.21
CA ALA A 443 -20.21 22.43 -5.65
C ALA A 443 -19.88 23.93 -5.54
N ARG A 444 -18.64 24.28 -5.17
CA ARG A 444 -18.13 25.66 -5.21
C ARG A 444 -18.19 26.22 -6.62
N ASP A 445 -17.54 25.56 -7.58
CA ASP A 445 -17.46 25.97 -8.99
C ASP A 445 -18.87 26.09 -9.61
N HIS A 446 -19.79 25.19 -9.22
CA HIS A 446 -21.19 25.30 -9.60
C HIS A 446 -21.86 26.56 -9.01
N THR A 447 -21.61 26.88 -7.74
CA THR A 447 -22.17 28.04 -7.03
C THR A 447 -21.63 29.35 -7.58
N GLU A 448 -20.34 29.40 -7.93
CA GLU A 448 -19.69 30.53 -8.60
C GLU A 448 -20.31 30.77 -9.99
N ALA A 449 -20.58 29.72 -10.77
CA ALA A 449 -21.11 29.84 -12.13
C ALA A 449 -22.65 29.95 -12.25
N HIS A 450 -23.43 29.49 -11.25
CA HIS A 450 -24.90 29.41 -11.33
C HIS A 450 -25.63 30.09 -10.15
N GLY A 451 -24.89 30.76 -9.26
CA GLY A 451 -25.43 31.41 -8.07
C GLY A 451 -25.76 30.45 -6.91
N PRO A 452 -26.37 30.96 -5.84
CA PRO A 452 -26.49 30.25 -4.56
C PRO A 452 -27.31 28.96 -4.66
N LEU A 453 -26.80 27.92 -3.98
CA LEU A 453 -27.49 26.65 -3.78
C LEU A 453 -28.82 26.87 -3.05
N LYS A 454 -29.83 26.03 -3.36
CA LYS A 454 -31.17 26.12 -2.78
C LYS A 454 -31.56 24.79 -2.11
N PRO A 455 -31.06 24.49 -0.89
CA PRO A 455 -31.29 23.21 -0.20
C PRO A 455 -32.78 22.90 0.01
N ALA A 456 -33.57 23.89 0.42
CA ALA A 456 -35.01 23.75 0.64
C ALA A 456 -35.82 23.42 -0.64
N ARG A 457 -35.22 23.58 -1.84
CA ARG A 457 -35.80 23.18 -3.13
C ARG A 457 -35.11 21.94 -3.74
N GLY A 458 -34.27 21.24 -2.97
CA GLY A 458 -33.57 20.02 -3.41
C GLY A 458 -32.49 20.28 -4.46
N PHE A 459 -31.77 21.40 -4.36
CA PHE A 459 -30.63 21.75 -5.23
C PHE A 459 -30.96 21.74 -6.73
N PRO A 460 -32.01 22.44 -7.19
CA PRO A 460 -32.59 22.26 -8.52
C PRO A 460 -31.65 22.65 -9.67
N THR A 461 -30.77 23.63 -9.47
CA THR A 461 -29.78 24.12 -10.46
C THR A 461 -28.63 23.14 -10.70
N THR A 462 -28.33 22.26 -9.73
CA THR A 462 -27.20 21.33 -9.81
C THR A 462 -27.48 20.15 -10.75
N SER A 463 -26.45 19.40 -11.15
CA SER A 463 -26.65 18.05 -11.72
C SER A 463 -27.24 17.10 -10.67
N TYR A 464 -27.96 16.05 -11.08
CA TYR A 464 -28.67 15.18 -10.12
C TYR A 464 -27.73 14.57 -9.06
N SER A 465 -26.56 14.07 -9.47
CA SER A 465 -25.57 13.47 -8.58
C SER A 465 -24.93 14.48 -7.62
N LEU A 466 -24.76 15.74 -8.04
CA LEU A 466 -24.26 16.80 -7.17
C LEU A 466 -25.32 17.19 -6.13
N GLY A 467 -26.58 17.38 -6.53
CA GLY A 467 -27.68 17.67 -5.61
C GLY A 467 -27.99 16.52 -4.64
N GLU A 468 -27.86 15.26 -5.08
CA GLU A 468 -27.95 14.07 -4.22
C GLU A 468 -26.80 14.01 -3.22
N TRP A 469 -25.56 14.32 -3.63
CA TRP A 469 -24.41 14.40 -2.72
C TRP A 469 -24.57 15.54 -1.70
N LEU A 470 -25.00 16.73 -2.11
CA LEU A 470 -25.23 17.89 -1.24
C LEU A 470 -26.31 17.58 -0.19
N TYR A 471 -27.44 16.99 -0.60
CA TYR A 471 -28.48 16.54 0.31
C TYR A 471 -27.95 15.52 1.33
N LEU A 472 -27.12 14.56 0.89
CA LEU A 472 -26.48 13.59 1.78
C LEU A 472 -25.43 14.20 2.73
N GLN A 473 -24.91 15.41 2.44
CA GLN A 473 -24.11 16.16 3.41
C GLN A 473 -25.01 16.83 4.44
N CYS A 474 -26.10 17.47 4.00
CA CYS A 474 -27.07 18.15 4.86
C CYS A 474 -27.71 17.18 5.88
N THR A 475 -28.18 16.01 5.45
CA THR A 475 -28.74 14.98 6.34
C THR A 475 -27.75 14.40 7.36
N ARG A 476 -26.46 14.72 7.22
CA ARG A 476 -25.38 14.25 8.10
C ARG A 476 -24.64 15.40 8.79
N TYR A 477 -25.07 16.64 8.60
CA TYR A 477 -24.30 17.85 8.91
C TYR A 477 -23.73 17.88 10.34
N PRO A 478 -24.48 17.54 11.41
CA PRO A 478 -23.95 17.53 12.78
C PRO A 478 -22.81 16.52 13.02
N ALA A 479 -22.73 15.47 12.19
CA ALA A 479 -21.70 14.42 12.24
C ALA A 479 -20.67 14.53 11.10
N LEU A 480 -20.55 15.71 10.49
CA LEU A 480 -19.43 16.08 9.62
C LEU A 480 -18.33 16.74 10.46
N HIS A 481 -17.07 16.51 10.08
CA HIS A 481 -15.92 17.14 10.73
C HIS A 481 -16.08 18.67 10.75
N PRO A 482 -15.68 19.41 11.81
CA PRO A 482 -15.89 20.85 11.91
C PRO A 482 -15.42 21.65 10.68
N GLU A 483 -14.25 21.30 10.13
CA GLU A 483 -13.77 21.93 8.89
C GLU A 483 -14.56 21.55 7.62
N GLN A 484 -15.24 20.39 7.57
CA GLN A 484 -16.21 20.10 6.50
C GLN A 484 -17.46 20.98 6.64
N GLN A 485 -17.91 21.25 7.87
CA GLN A 485 -19.01 22.18 8.13
C GLN A 485 -18.62 23.61 7.69
N ARG A 486 -17.41 24.09 8.04
CA ARG A 486 -16.88 25.38 7.54
C ARG A 486 -16.84 25.44 6.01
N LEU A 487 -16.35 24.40 5.35
CA LEU A 487 -16.31 24.34 3.88
C LEU A 487 -17.73 24.34 3.27
N LEU A 488 -18.70 23.66 3.87
CA LEU A 488 -20.09 23.70 3.40
C LEU A 488 -20.73 25.09 3.61
N ALA A 489 -20.44 25.77 4.72
CA ALA A 489 -20.91 27.13 4.95
C ALA A 489 -20.37 28.12 3.89
N GLN A 490 -19.13 27.95 3.41
CA GLN A 490 -18.55 28.75 2.32
C GLN A 490 -19.30 28.64 0.98
N ILE A 491 -20.11 27.59 0.77
CA ILE A 491 -20.96 27.41 -0.41
C ILE A 491 -22.47 27.59 -0.10
N GLY A 492 -22.79 28.28 1.00
CA GLY A 492 -24.17 28.59 1.39
C GLY A 492 -24.93 27.43 2.05
N ILE A 493 -24.22 26.45 2.64
CA ILE A 493 -24.82 25.36 3.43
C ILE A 493 -24.27 25.43 4.85
N ASP A 494 -24.85 26.32 5.66
CA ASP A 494 -24.71 26.31 7.11
C ASP A 494 -25.65 25.28 7.78
N ALA A 495 -25.70 25.26 9.12
CA ALA A 495 -26.56 24.35 9.87
C ALA A 495 -28.06 24.55 9.61
N THR A 496 -28.51 25.79 9.40
CA THR A 496 -29.92 26.15 9.14
C THR A 496 -30.31 25.72 7.71
N ALA A 497 -29.46 26.02 6.74
CA ALA A 497 -29.61 25.61 5.35
C ALA A 497 -29.53 24.08 5.18
N ALA A 498 -28.72 23.40 6.00
CA ALA A 498 -28.67 21.94 6.08
C ALA A 498 -29.95 21.34 6.71
N ALA A 499 -30.45 21.91 7.80
CA ALA A 499 -31.71 21.47 8.44
C ALA A 499 -32.93 21.68 7.52
N ALA A 500 -32.94 22.75 6.73
CA ALA A 500 -33.99 23.03 5.74
C ALA A 500 -33.88 22.18 4.46
N ALA A 501 -32.83 21.36 4.28
CA ALA A 501 -32.56 20.68 3.03
C ALA A 501 -33.60 19.59 2.69
N GLN A 502 -34.18 19.68 1.49
CA GLN A 502 -35.17 18.72 1.00
C GLN A 502 -34.57 17.71 0.02
N PRO A 503 -35.03 16.45 0.00
CA PRO A 503 -34.56 15.46 -0.96
C PRO A 503 -34.98 15.86 -2.38
N ARG A 504 -34.06 15.74 -3.36
CA ARG A 504 -34.34 16.08 -4.75
C ARG A 504 -35.35 15.11 -5.37
N ARG A 505 -36.64 15.48 -5.30
CA ARG A 505 -37.75 14.68 -5.85
C ARG A 505 -37.65 14.58 -7.37
N ARG A 506 -37.00 13.53 -7.87
CA ARG A 506 -37.26 13.02 -9.23
C ARG A 506 -38.74 12.69 -9.33
N SER A 507 -39.48 13.40 -10.17
CA SER A 507 -40.84 12.98 -10.48
C SER A 507 -40.84 11.55 -11.02
N TYR A 508 -41.46 10.66 -10.26
CA TYR A 508 -41.77 9.31 -10.72
C TYR A 508 -43.04 9.34 -11.59
N ALA A 509 -43.88 10.37 -11.43
CA ALA A 509 -45.07 10.58 -12.25
C ALA A 509 -44.68 10.90 -13.70
N GLU A 510 -43.91 11.96 -13.96
CA GLU A 510 -43.49 12.33 -15.33
C GLU A 510 -42.77 11.16 -16.04
N ARG A 511 -41.80 10.51 -15.38
CA ARG A 511 -41.06 9.38 -15.99
C ARG A 511 -41.91 8.12 -16.16
N PHE A 512 -43.02 7.99 -15.44
CA PHE A 512 -44.02 6.96 -15.74
C PHE A 512 -44.85 7.37 -16.95
N GLN A 513 -45.33 8.61 -17.03
CA GLN A 513 -46.13 9.09 -18.17
C GLN A 513 -45.35 9.10 -19.48
N VAL A 514 -44.07 9.49 -19.50
CA VAL A 514 -43.23 9.41 -20.72
C VAL A 514 -43.07 7.96 -21.17
N GLY A 515 -42.77 7.03 -20.25
CA GLY A 515 -42.67 5.61 -20.60
C GLY A 515 -44.01 4.99 -21.03
N LEU A 516 -45.12 5.46 -20.44
CA LEU A 516 -46.48 5.08 -20.81
C LEU A 516 -46.86 5.60 -22.20
N ALA A 517 -46.44 6.82 -22.57
CA ALA A 517 -46.65 7.38 -23.90
C ALA A 517 -45.90 6.61 -24.98
N HIS A 518 -44.61 6.27 -24.75
CA HIS A 518 -43.87 5.39 -25.67
C HIS A 518 -44.42 3.95 -25.71
N ALA A 519 -44.99 3.44 -24.60
CA ALA A 519 -45.68 2.16 -24.61
C ALA A 519 -46.99 2.21 -25.41
N ARG A 520 -47.78 3.29 -25.27
CA ARG A 520 -48.99 3.54 -26.07
C ARG A 520 -48.62 3.60 -27.56
N ALA A 521 -47.71 4.49 -27.96
CA ALA A 521 -47.26 4.61 -29.35
C ALA A 521 -46.74 3.29 -29.94
N PHE A 522 -45.93 2.52 -29.19
CA PHE A 522 -45.48 1.20 -29.64
C PHE A 522 -46.67 0.23 -29.85
N ALA A 523 -47.63 0.20 -28.92
CA ALA A 523 -48.80 -0.67 -29.01
C ALA A 523 -49.77 -0.24 -30.13
N ASP A 524 -49.89 1.05 -30.39
CA ASP A 524 -50.72 1.58 -31.48
C ASP A 524 -50.08 1.24 -32.85
N LEU A 525 -48.74 1.16 -32.94
CA LEU A 525 -48.00 0.75 -34.14
C LEU A 525 -47.89 -0.78 -34.35
N HIS A 526 -47.87 -1.57 -33.28
CA HIS A 526 -47.59 -3.02 -33.34
C HIS A 526 -48.71 -3.91 -32.75
N GLY A 527 -49.83 -3.33 -32.34
CA GLY A 527 -51.01 -4.01 -31.78
C GLY A 527 -50.79 -4.75 -30.45
N ASN A 528 -49.59 -4.70 -29.85
CA ASN A 528 -49.27 -5.38 -28.59
C ASN A 528 -47.95 -4.89 -27.93
N LEU A 529 -47.77 -5.16 -26.64
CA LEU A 529 -46.52 -4.90 -25.89
C LEU A 529 -45.64 -6.15 -25.69
N ALA A 530 -46.01 -7.31 -26.23
CA ALA A 530 -45.20 -8.53 -26.13
C ALA A 530 -43.98 -8.47 -27.05
N ALA A 531 -44.12 -7.91 -28.26
CA ALA A 531 -43.04 -7.73 -29.23
C ALA A 531 -41.84 -6.93 -28.67
N VAL A 532 -42.07 -6.03 -27.70
CA VAL A 532 -41.01 -5.27 -27.02
C VAL A 532 -39.99 -6.20 -26.34
N ALA A 533 -38.78 -6.27 -26.91
CA ALA A 533 -37.63 -6.97 -26.35
C ALA A 533 -36.88 -6.10 -25.33
N GLN A 534 -35.99 -6.67 -24.51
CA GLN A 534 -35.21 -5.90 -23.53
C GLN A 534 -34.35 -4.79 -24.15
N VAL A 535 -33.92 -4.98 -25.41
CA VAL A 535 -33.12 -4.02 -26.18
C VAL A 535 -33.95 -3.03 -27.01
N THR A 536 -35.27 -3.13 -27.01
CA THR A 536 -36.14 -2.26 -27.83
C THR A 536 -36.05 -0.81 -27.37
N VAL A 537 -35.73 0.07 -28.33
CA VAL A 537 -35.70 1.53 -28.19
C VAL A 537 -36.75 2.10 -29.15
N HIS A 538 -37.62 2.98 -28.68
CA HIS A 538 -38.66 3.67 -29.45
C HIS A 538 -38.41 5.18 -29.33
N ASP A 539 -38.20 5.89 -30.43
CA ASP A 539 -37.82 7.33 -30.46
C ASP A 539 -36.66 7.70 -29.53
N GLY A 540 -35.64 6.84 -29.42
CA GLY A 540 -34.52 7.01 -28.50
C GLY A 540 -34.82 6.66 -27.03
N TYR A 541 -36.08 6.40 -26.67
CA TYR A 541 -36.46 5.95 -25.33
C TYR A 541 -36.26 4.43 -25.14
N PRO A 542 -35.58 3.97 -24.07
CA PRO A 542 -35.31 2.54 -23.81
C PRO A 542 -36.54 1.79 -23.26
N LEU A 543 -37.59 1.71 -24.10
CA LEU A 543 -38.90 1.14 -23.77
C LEU A 543 -38.79 -0.32 -23.26
N GLY A 544 -37.91 -1.12 -23.85
CA GLY A 544 -37.67 -2.51 -23.45
C GLY A 544 -37.21 -2.67 -22.00
N GLN A 545 -36.27 -1.83 -21.58
CA GLN A 545 -35.81 -1.80 -20.20
C GLN A 545 -36.90 -1.26 -19.27
N TRP A 546 -37.65 -0.24 -19.70
CA TRP A 546 -38.72 0.34 -18.88
C TRP A 546 -39.87 -0.65 -18.63
N LEU A 547 -40.43 -1.27 -19.68
CA LEU A 547 -41.49 -2.29 -19.55
C LEU A 547 -41.01 -3.52 -18.78
N GLY A 548 -39.75 -3.95 -18.96
CA GLY A 548 -39.14 -5.00 -18.16
C GLY A 548 -39.20 -4.71 -16.65
N ASN A 549 -38.88 -3.47 -16.25
CA ASN A 549 -38.98 -3.02 -14.86
C ASN A 549 -40.44 -2.97 -14.36
N GLN A 550 -41.41 -2.50 -15.17
CA GLN A 550 -42.82 -2.50 -14.76
C GLN A 550 -43.34 -3.94 -14.51
N ARG A 551 -43.01 -4.87 -15.42
CA ARG A 551 -43.35 -6.31 -15.30
C ARG A 551 -42.73 -6.90 -14.03
N ALA A 552 -41.46 -6.62 -13.76
CA ALA A 552 -40.78 -7.07 -12.54
C ALA A 552 -41.41 -6.49 -11.25
N HIS A 553 -41.80 -5.20 -11.24
CA HIS A 553 -42.48 -4.59 -10.10
C HIS A 553 -43.86 -5.23 -9.83
N ARG A 554 -44.65 -5.49 -10.88
CA ARG A 554 -45.96 -6.16 -10.75
C ARG A 554 -45.85 -7.60 -10.23
N ARG A 555 -44.81 -8.34 -10.64
CA ARG A 555 -44.59 -9.75 -10.24
C ARG A 555 -43.96 -9.94 -8.86
N THR A 556 -43.05 -9.06 -8.44
CA THR A 556 -42.20 -9.33 -7.26
C THR A 556 -42.73 -8.79 -5.92
N GLY A 557 -43.78 -7.95 -5.93
CA GLY A 557 -44.43 -7.41 -4.71
C GLY A 557 -43.60 -6.42 -3.87
N ARG A 558 -42.26 -6.49 -3.92
CA ARG A 558 -41.29 -5.72 -3.09
C ARG A 558 -41.44 -4.19 -3.17
N ARG A 559 -42.17 -3.68 -4.17
CA ARG A 559 -42.80 -2.36 -4.16
C ARG A 559 -44.16 -2.48 -4.87
N PRO A 560 -45.30 -2.31 -4.16
CA PRO A 560 -46.62 -2.39 -4.78
C PRO A 560 -46.78 -1.39 -5.93
N MET A 561 -47.22 -1.88 -7.09
CA MET A 561 -47.59 -1.03 -8.21
C MET A 561 -48.97 -0.42 -7.96
N ALA A 562 -49.04 0.91 -7.84
CA ALA A 562 -50.29 1.63 -7.63
C ALA A 562 -51.34 1.24 -8.69
N ALA A 563 -52.59 1.02 -8.26
CA ALA A 563 -53.63 0.43 -9.09
C ALA A 563 -53.93 1.22 -10.38
N ASN A 564 -53.83 2.55 -10.33
CA ASN A 564 -53.96 3.41 -11.50
C ASN A 564 -52.87 3.16 -12.57
N ARG A 565 -51.62 2.86 -12.16
CA ARG A 565 -50.51 2.53 -13.10
C ARG A 565 -50.64 1.14 -13.71
N ALA A 566 -51.14 0.18 -12.94
CA ALA A 566 -51.36 -1.18 -13.44
C ALA A 566 -52.54 -1.22 -14.44
N ARG A 567 -53.59 -0.44 -14.16
CA ARG A 567 -54.71 -0.18 -15.08
C ARG A 567 -54.23 0.52 -16.34
N ALA A 568 -53.54 1.66 -16.24
CA ALA A 568 -53.04 2.41 -17.40
C ALA A 568 -52.17 1.59 -18.39
N LEU A 569 -51.51 0.51 -17.95
CA LEU A 569 -50.81 -0.43 -18.84
C LEU A 569 -51.72 -1.54 -19.39
N ALA A 570 -52.71 -2.01 -18.63
CA ALA A 570 -53.74 -2.92 -19.13
C ALA A 570 -54.67 -2.25 -20.16
N ASP A 571 -54.89 -0.94 -20.02
CA ASP A 571 -55.58 -0.08 -20.97
C ASP A 571 -54.79 0.10 -22.29
N ILE A 572 -53.51 -0.33 -22.34
CA ILE A 572 -52.67 -0.38 -23.55
C ILE A 572 -52.64 -1.80 -24.12
N ASP A 573 -52.34 -2.80 -23.28
CA ASP A 573 -52.31 -4.22 -23.62
C ASP A 573 -52.78 -5.00 -22.38
N PRO A 574 -53.96 -5.63 -22.38
CA PRO A 574 -54.44 -6.43 -21.23
C PRO A 574 -53.44 -7.49 -20.79
N TRP A 575 -52.65 -8.01 -21.74
CA TRP A 575 -51.60 -8.99 -21.55
C TRP A 575 -50.20 -8.35 -21.50
N TRP A 576 -50.08 -7.09 -21.07
CA TRP A 576 -48.77 -6.43 -20.89
C TRP A 576 -47.89 -7.17 -19.88
N ASN A 577 -48.48 -7.81 -18.86
CA ASN A 577 -47.81 -8.68 -17.90
C ASN A 577 -48.63 -9.98 -17.72
N PRO A 578 -48.44 -10.96 -18.61
CA PRO A 578 -49.18 -12.22 -18.55
C PRO A 578 -48.65 -13.13 -17.43
N PRO A 579 -49.42 -14.14 -17.01
CA PRO A 579 -48.93 -15.22 -16.14
C PRO A 579 -48.02 -16.23 -16.89
N TRP A 580 -48.12 -16.34 -18.22
CA TRP A 580 -47.28 -17.20 -19.07
C TRP A 580 -45.98 -16.51 -19.56
N PRO A 581 -45.04 -17.24 -20.19
CA PRO A 581 -43.83 -16.65 -20.78
C PRO A 581 -44.13 -15.75 -21.99
N LEU A 582 -43.50 -14.57 -22.06
CA LEU A 582 -43.59 -13.66 -23.21
C LEU A 582 -43.12 -14.29 -24.54
N LYS A 583 -42.29 -15.36 -24.52
CA LYS A 583 -41.95 -16.12 -25.74
C LYS A 583 -43.22 -16.68 -26.38
N TRP A 584 -44.07 -17.36 -25.62
CA TRP A 584 -45.33 -17.94 -26.10
C TRP A 584 -46.23 -16.86 -26.71
N GLN A 585 -46.42 -15.74 -26.00
CA GLN A 585 -47.28 -14.65 -26.46
C GLN A 585 -46.81 -14.01 -27.78
N ARG A 586 -45.48 -13.94 -28.01
CA ARG A 586 -44.94 -13.47 -29.30
C ARG A 586 -45.24 -14.41 -30.46
N HIS A 587 -45.09 -15.71 -30.25
CA HIS A 587 -45.35 -16.70 -31.31
C HIS A 587 -46.87 -16.79 -31.59
N TYR A 588 -47.71 -16.63 -30.54
CA TYR A 588 -49.15 -16.44 -30.70
C TYR A 588 -49.50 -15.24 -31.58
N TYR A 589 -48.95 -14.05 -31.30
CA TYR A 589 -49.20 -12.88 -32.17
C TYR A 589 -48.64 -13.08 -33.57
N HIS A 590 -47.46 -13.70 -33.72
CA HIS A 590 -46.90 -14.05 -35.04
C HIS A 590 -47.87 -14.93 -35.86
N ALA A 591 -48.41 -15.99 -35.26
CA ALA A 591 -49.38 -16.87 -35.90
C ALA A 591 -50.71 -16.16 -36.21
N ARG A 592 -51.21 -15.31 -35.30
CA ARG A 592 -52.40 -14.46 -35.52
C ARG A 592 -52.21 -13.51 -36.70
N ASP A 593 -51.04 -12.88 -36.79
CA ASP A 593 -50.74 -11.85 -37.78
C ASP A 593 -50.49 -12.50 -39.16
N ALA A 594 -49.81 -13.65 -39.20
CA ALA A 594 -49.65 -14.48 -40.40
C ALA A 594 -50.97 -15.12 -40.89
N ALA A 595 -51.93 -15.39 -39.98
CA ALA A 595 -53.28 -15.79 -40.36
C ALA A 595 -54.04 -14.69 -41.12
N ALA A 596 -53.62 -13.42 -40.99
CA ALA A 596 -54.25 -12.25 -41.61
C ALA A 596 -55.75 -12.12 -41.32
N GLY A 597 -56.18 -12.53 -40.11
CA GLY A 597 -57.59 -12.53 -39.69
C GLY A 597 -58.43 -13.72 -40.14
N ARG A 598 -57.84 -14.69 -40.85
CA ARG A 598 -58.46 -16.00 -41.14
C ARG A 598 -58.45 -16.89 -39.88
N LEU A 599 -59.39 -17.83 -39.79
CA LEU A 599 -59.34 -18.91 -38.80
C LEU A 599 -58.45 -20.04 -39.33
N LEU A 600 -57.54 -20.54 -38.51
CA LEU A 600 -56.52 -21.49 -38.92
C LEU A 600 -57.04 -22.93 -38.99
N GLN A 601 -56.81 -23.60 -40.12
CA GLN A 601 -57.26 -24.97 -40.37
C GLN A 601 -56.27 -26.00 -39.83
N ALA A 602 -56.34 -26.22 -38.52
CA ALA A 602 -55.54 -27.21 -37.80
C ALA A 602 -55.70 -28.64 -38.37
N GLU A 603 -56.88 -28.95 -38.91
CA GLU A 603 -57.23 -30.19 -39.61
C GLU A 603 -56.41 -30.46 -40.88
N ASN A 604 -55.95 -29.42 -41.58
CA ASN A 604 -55.05 -29.52 -42.75
C ASN A 604 -53.56 -29.48 -42.34
N GLY A 605 -53.26 -29.39 -41.04
CA GLY A 605 -51.91 -29.28 -40.51
C GLY A 605 -51.24 -27.94 -40.81
N PHE A 606 -52.00 -26.84 -40.76
CA PHE A 606 -51.54 -25.45 -40.90
C PHE A 606 -50.96 -25.08 -42.29
N THR A 607 -51.35 -25.78 -43.35
CA THR A 607 -50.93 -25.47 -44.74
C THR A 607 -51.59 -24.21 -45.32
N ASP A 608 -52.51 -23.59 -44.59
CA ASP A 608 -53.13 -22.30 -44.86
C ASP A 608 -52.29 -21.10 -44.38
N LEU A 609 -51.21 -21.36 -43.64
CA LEU A 609 -50.14 -20.42 -43.31
C LEU A 609 -48.96 -20.58 -44.26
N ASP A 610 -48.62 -19.52 -45.00
CA ASP A 610 -47.37 -19.43 -45.78
C ASP A 610 -46.11 -19.30 -44.88
N ASP A 611 -46.32 -19.03 -43.58
CA ASP A 611 -45.26 -18.88 -42.57
C ASP A 611 -44.98 -20.22 -41.88
N SER A 612 -43.88 -20.87 -42.28
CA SER A 612 -43.48 -22.18 -41.75
C SER A 612 -43.13 -22.16 -40.27
N ASP A 613 -42.62 -21.05 -39.73
CA ASP A 613 -42.18 -20.95 -38.34
C ASP A 613 -43.40 -20.76 -37.40
N ALA A 614 -44.43 -20.06 -37.86
CA ALA A 614 -45.73 -20.00 -37.21
C ALA A 614 -46.42 -21.38 -37.23
N ALA A 615 -46.46 -22.04 -38.38
CA ALA A 615 -47.04 -23.38 -38.54
C ALA A 615 -46.32 -24.42 -37.67
N ASP A 616 -44.99 -24.46 -37.68
CA ASP A 616 -44.23 -25.41 -36.86
C ASP A 616 -44.31 -25.11 -35.35
N TRP A 617 -44.53 -23.84 -34.96
CA TRP A 617 -44.80 -23.51 -33.56
C TRP A 617 -46.18 -23.98 -33.08
N LEU A 618 -47.23 -23.87 -33.90
CA LEU A 618 -48.63 -24.13 -33.51
C LEU A 618 -48.90 -25.57 -33.04
N TRP A 619 -48.07 -26.54 -33.45
CA TRP A 619 -48.12 -27.92 -32.95
C TRP A 619 -47.95 -28.03 -31.44
N HIS A 620 -47.05 -27.24 -30.85
CA HIS A 620 -46.73 -27.30 -29.43
C HIS A 620 -47.90 -26.91 -28.50
N PRO A 621 -48.62 -25.77 -28.71
CA PRO A 621 -49.82 -25.45 -27.95
C PRO A 621 -51.01 -26.37 -28.26
N CYS A 622 -51.10 -26.99 -29.46
CA CYS A 622 -52.13 -28.00 -29.72
C CYS A 622 -51.89 -29.29 -28.92
N ALA A 623 -50.66 -29.83 -28.94
CA ALA A 623 -50.29 -31.00 -28.13
C ALA A 623 -50.47 -30.80 -26.62
N MET A 624 -50.33 -29.56 -26.14
CA MET A 624 -50.46 -29.19 -24.73
C MET A 624 -51.80 -28.53 -24.35
N TYR A 625 -52.80 -28.51 -25.25
CA TYR A 625 -53.98 -27.63 -25.14
C TYR A 625 -54.75 -27.73 -23.81
N ALA A 626 -54.94 -28.96 -23.32
CA ALA A 626 -55.59 -29.22 -22.03
C ALA A 626 -54.83 -28.61 -20.84
N GLY A 627 -53.50 -28.58 -20.90
CA GLY A 627 -52.61 -28.03 -19.86
C GLY A 627 -52.32 -26.53 -19.98
N LEU A 628 -52.80 -25.85 -21.02
CA LEU A 628 -52.64 -24.40 -21.17
C LEU A 628 -53.47 -23.62 -20.11
N HIS A 629 -53.03 -22.39 -19.81
CA HIS A 629 -53.82 -21.46 -19.00
C HIS A 629 -55.16 -21.15 -19.72
N PRO A 630 -56.30 -20.98 -19.01
CA PRO A 630 -57.60 -20.75 -19.66
C PRO A 630 -57.59 -19.63 -20.71
N GLU A 631 -56.99 -18.49 -20.37
CA GLU A 631 -56.82 -17.33 -21.26
C GLU A 631 -55.93 -17.61 -22.49
N GLN A 632 -54.99 -18.56 -22.40
CA GLN A 632 -54.20 -18.99 -23.58
C GLN A 632 -55.06 -19.80 -24.55
N ARG A 633 -55.98 -20.64 -24.04
CA ARG A 633 -57.00 -21.29 -24.89
C ARG A 633 -57.95 -20.25 -25.48
N GLN A 634 -58.38 -19.25 -24.71
CA GLN A 634 -59.26 -18.19 -25.21
C GLN A 634 -58.60 -17.39 -26.34
N LEU A 635 -57.32 -17.05 -26.21
CA LEU A 635 -56.52 -16.46 -27.29
C LEU A 635 -56.45 -17.39 -28.52
N LEU A 636 -56.08 -18.66 -28.33
CA LEU A 636 -56.01 -19.65 -29.41
C LEU A 636 -57.35 -19.86 -30.15
N ILE A 637 -58.48 -19.81 -29.46
CA ILE A 637 -59.83 -19.87 -30.06
C ILE A 637 -60.05 -18.69 -31.02
N THR A 638 -59.52 -17.50 -30.75
CA THR A 638 -59.68 -16.34 -31.66
C THR A 638 -58.96 -16.50 -33.01
N ILE A 639 -58.06 -17.48 -33.13
CA ILE A 639 -57.40 -17.86 -34.40
C ILE A 639 -57.82 -19.26 -34.90
N GLY A 640 -58.97 -19.76 -34.43
CA GLY A 640 -59.58 -21.02 -34.89
C GLY A 640 -59.21 -22.27 -34.08
N ILE A 641 -58.24 -22.19 -33.17
CA ILE A 641 -57.74 -23.36 -32.43
C ILE A 641 -58.61 -23.64 -31.20
N THR A 642 -59.73 -24.31 -31.44
CA THR A 642 -60.61 -24.91 -30.44
C THR A 642 -60.02 -26.22 -29.87
N THR A 643 -60.64 -26.77 -28.83
CA THR A 643 -60.27 -28.10 -28.30
C THR A 643 -60.34 -29.19 -29.36
N GLU A 644 -61.35 -29.12 -30.23
CA GLU A 644 -61.55 -30.11 -31.30
C GLU A 644 -60.55 -29.91 -32.45
N ALA A 645 -60.30 -28.66 -32.85
CA ALA A 645 -59.25 -28.36 -33.84
C ALA A 645 -57.86 -28.83 -33.37
N ALA A 646 -57.53 -28.61 -32.08
CA ALA A 646 -56.30 -29.09 -31.48
C ALA A 646 -56.21 -30.63 -31.42
N ARG A 647 -57.34 -31.34 -31.28
CA ARG A 647 -57.43 -32.80 -31.36
C ARG A 647 -57.18 -33.29 -32.80
N THR A 648 -57.95 -32.78 -33.77
CA THR A 648 -57.86 -33.18 -35.18
C THR A 648 -56.47 -32.95 -35.77
N ALA A 649 -55.78 -31.88 -35.37
CA ALA A 649 -54.39 -31.63 -35.77
C ALA A 649 -53.45 -32.81 -35.42
N LEU A 650 -53.58 -33.35 -34.20
CA LEU A 650 -52.74 -34.45 -33.70
C LEU A 650 -53.03 -35.78 -34.42
N GLU A 651 -54.20 -35.91 -35.03
CA GLU A 651 -54.65 -37.09 -35.79
C GLU A 651 -54.25 -37.04 -37.28
N HIS A 652 -53.79 -35.88 -37.78
CA HIS A 652 -53.44 -35.69 -39.19
C HIS A 652 -52.12 -36.42 -39.59
N PRO A 653 -52.03 -37.11 -40.75
CA PRO A 653 -50.90 -38.00 -41.08
C PRO A 653 -49.53 -37.30 -41.24
N ARG A 654 -49.48 -35.99 -41.52
CA ARG A 654 -48.20 -35.24 -41.46
C ARG A 654 -47.61 -35.18 -40.04
N THR A 655 -48.46 -35.21 -39.02
CA THR A 655 -48.08 -35.17 -37.61
C THR A 655 -47.46 -36.50 -37.16
N ALA A 656 -47.98 -37.62 -37.65
CA ALA A 656 -47.45 -38.97 -37.41
C ALA A 656 -46.01 -39.16 -37.93
N LEU A 657 -45.62 -38.45 -39.00
CA LEU A 657 -44.27 -38.48 -39.60
C LEU A 657 -43.25 -37.53 -38.93
N ARG A 658 -43.69 -36.64 -38.02
CA ARG A 658 -42.80 -35.72 -37.27
C ARG A 658 -42.77 -35.99 -35.76
N ALA A 659 -43.57 -36.92 -35.25
CA ALA A 659 -43.37 -37.48 -33.92
C ALA A 659 -42.03 -38.26 -33.88
N PRO A 660 -41.14 -38.04 -32.89
CA PRO A 660 -39.86 -38.75 -32.82
C PRO A 660 -40.08 -40.24 -32.56
N ALA A 661 -39.47 -41.08 -33.39
CA ALA A 661 -39.66 -42.53 -33.34
C ALA A 661 -39.19 -43.15 -32.02
N ARG A 662 -40.05 -43.99 -31.41
CA ARG A 662 -39.66 -44.89 -30.30
C ARG A 662 -38.80 -46.03 -30.84
N ASN A 663 -37.48 -45.81 -30.94
CA ASN A 663 -36.55 -46.90 -31.22
C ASN A 663 -36.29 -47.73 -29.96
N SER A 664 -36.51 -49.04 -30.08
CA SER A 664 -36.19 -50.05 -29.08
C SER A 664 -34.90 -50.79 -29.42
N ALA A 665 -34.10 -51.14 -28.43
CA ALA A 665 -33.16 -52.25 -28.48
C ALA A 665 -33.32 -53.08 -27.19
N ARG A 666 -33.00 -54.39 -27.25
CA ARG A 666 -33.01 -55.30 -26.10
C ARG A 666 -31.70 -55.23 -25.31
N GLU A 667 -31.73 -55.83 -24.13
CA GLU A 667 -30.63 -55.97 -23.15
C GLU A 667 -30.29 -54.66 -22.40
N THR A 668 -30.22 -54.61 -21.07
CA THR A 668 -30.39 -55.68 -20.04
C THR A 668 -31.19 -55.16 -18.84
N GLU A 669 -31.70 -56.05 -18.00
CA GLU A 669 -32.57 -55.69 -16.86
C GLU A 669 -31.79 -55.02 -15.70
N GLY A 670 -32.38 -53.99 -15.07
CA GLY A 670 -31.82 -53.34 -13.89
C GLY A 670 -32.76 -52.30 -13.28
N LYS A 671 -33.25 -52.52 -12.05
CA LYS A 671 -34.18 -51.62 -11.37
C LYS A 671 -33.47 -50.45 -10.67
N THR A 672 -33.77 -49.23 -11.12
CA THR A 672 -33.98 -48.00 -10.32
C THR A 672 -33.09 -47.70 -9.09
N SER A 673 -32.31 -46.61 -9.14
CA SER A 673 -32.48 -45.47 -8.20
C SER A 673 -31.58 -44.25 -8.50
N GLN A 674 -32.15 -43.05 -8.29
CA GLN A 674 -31.51 -41.75 -7.97
C GLN A 674 -30.29 -41.21 -8.76
N ALA A 675 -30.61 -40.20 -9.58
CA ALA A 675 -29.85 -39.03 -10.04
C ALA A 675 -28.45 -38.70 -9.46
N GLU A 676 -27.53 -38.31 -10.36
CA GLU A 676 -26.86 -36.99 -10.30
C GLU A 676 -26.39 -36.47 -11.69
N MET A 677 -25.44 -35.53 -11.76
CA MET A 677 -25.10 -34.68 -12.93
C MET A 677 -24.06 -35.27 -13.91
N GLY A 678 -23.92 -34.66 -15.10
CA GLY A 678 -22.57 -34.43 -15.68
C GLY A 678 -22.42 -34.56 -17.20
N ALA A 679 -22.05 -33.48 -17.88
CA ALA A 679 -21.86 -33.33 -19.33
C ALA A 679 -20.54 -33.91 -19.91
N ASP A 680 -20.51 -34.05 -21.25
CA ASP A 680 -19.39 -33.84 -22.22
C ASP A 680 -17.98 -34.42 -21.98
N PRO A 681 -17.29 -34.95 -23.03
CA PRO A 681 -16.44 -34.06 -23.84
C PRO A 681 -16.14 -34.43 -25.34
N ALA A 682 -15.92 -33.39 -26.16
CA ALA A 682 -14.90 -33.20 -27.25
C ALA A 682 -14.69 -34.30 -28.36
N ALA A 683 -14.17 -34.08 -29.59
CA ALA A 683 -13.51 -32.96 -30.30
C ALA A 683 -13.72 -33.16 -31.86
N SER A 684 -13.04 -32.57 -32.88
CA SER A 684 -11.92 -31.62 -33.01
C SER A 684 -11.86 -30.92 -34.42
N ALA A 685 -10.94 -29.96 -34.56
CA ALA A 685 -10.14 -29.57 -35.77
C ALA A 685 -10.76 -29.25 -37.16
N GLY A 686 -10.58 -27.98 -37.60
CA GLY A 686 -10.61 -27.52 -39.00
C GLY A 686 -10.01 -26.10 -39.15
N ARG A 687 -9.29 -25.76 -40.25
CA ARG A 687 -8.50 -24.49 -40.37
C ARG A 687 -8.52 -23.82 -41.76
N ARG A 688 -8.75 -22.48 -41.79
CA ARG A 688 -8.01 -21.39 -42.53
C ARG A 688 -8.84 -20.07 -42.46
N ARG A 689 -8.28 -18.90 -42.08
CA ARG A 689 -7.59 -17.84 -42.88
C ARG A 689 -8.46 -17.27 -44.04
N THR A 690 -8.60 -15.95 -44.34
CA THR A 690 -8.07 -14.66 -43.79
C THR A 690 -8.67 -13.44 -44.55
N ARG A 691 -8.98 -12.29 -43.90
CA ARG A 691 -8.52 -10.90 -44.25
C ARG A 691 -9.03 -9.80 -43.29
N ARG A 692 -8.64 -8.53 -43.51
CA ARG A 692 -8.94 -7.31 -42.70
C ARG A 692 -9.62 -6.20 -43.53
N ALA A 693 -10.60 -5.50 -42.94
CA ALA A 693 -11.01 -4.08 -43.15
C ALA A 693 -12.32 -3.85 -42.32
N ALA A 694 -12.70 -2.67 -41.81
CA ALA A 694 -12.00 -1.42 -41.47
C ALA A 694 -12.69 -0.79 -40.21
N GLU A 695 -12.18 0.34 -39.67
CA GLU A 695 -12.73 0.99 -38.46
C GLU A 695 -13.57 2.25 -38.80
N PRO A 696 -14.70 2.46 -38.09
CA PRO A 696 -15.16 3.81 -37.74
C PRO A 696 -15.09 4.07 -36.21
N LYS A 697 -14.87 5.34 -35.84
CA LYS A 697 -14.42 5.75 -34.51
C LYS A 697 -15.51 5.76 -33.44
N ARG A 698 -15.13 5.43 -32.20
CA ARG A 698 -15.97 5.60 -31.00
C ARG A 698 -16.08 7.06 -30.55
N PRO A 699 -17.26 7.52 -30.09
CA PRO A 699 -17.35 8.52 -29.02
C PRO A 699 -16.75 7.97 -27.72
N ARG A 700 -16.04 8.80 -26.94
CA ARG A 700 -15.49 8.43 -25.63
C ARG A 700 -16.24 9.18 -24.52
N GLU A 701 -17.07 8.49 -23.75
CA GLU A 701 -17.63 9.05 -22.51
C GLU A 701 -16.60 9.04 -21.36
N PRO A 702 -16.46 10.15 -20.59
CA PRO A 702 -15.54 10.22 -19.47
C PRO A 702 -16.10 9.49 -18.23
N ARG A 703 -15.32 8.52 -17.73
CA ARG A 703 -15.65 7.74 -16.54
C ARG A 703 -15.56 8.61 -15.28
N SER A 704 -16.57 8.55 -14.41
CA SER A 704 -16.41 8.83 -12.98
C SER A 704 -17.00 7.69 -12.15
N ARG A 705 -16.25 7.22 -11.15
CA ARG A 705 -16.60 6.09 -10.29
C ARG A 705 -16.54 6.52 -8.83
N LEU A 706 -17.62 6.37 -8.07
CA LEU A 706 -17.60 6.10 -6.62
C LEU A 706 -19.03 5.85 -6.08
N GLY A 707 -19.13 5.51 -4.79
CA GLY A 707 -20.39 5.44 -4.04
C GLY A 707 -21.08 4.08 -4.01
N HIS A 708 -21.34 3.46 -5.17
CA HIS A 708 -22.14 2.23 -5.20
C HIS A 708 -21.36 0.97 -4.79
N ARG A 709 -21.63 0.53 -3.56
CA ARG A 709 -21.49 -0.85 -3.08
C ARG A 709 -21.97 -1.86 -4.14
N PRO A 710 -21.12 -2.80 -4.61
CA PRO A 710 -21.51 -3.83 -5.59
C PRO A 710 -22.61 -4.78 -5.10
N ASP A 711 -22.79 -4.88 -3.80
CA ASP A 711 -23.74 -5.73 -3.06
C ASP A 711 -25.23 -5.30 -3.15
N LEU A 712 -25.57 -4.27 -3.95
CA LEU A 712 -26.94 -3.76 -4.10
C LEU A 712 -27.33 -3.43 -5.56
N ARG A 713 -26.83 -4.19 -6.55
CA ARG A 713 -27.16 -3.97 -7.99
C ARG A 713 -27.20 -5.25 -8.85
N PRO A 714 -27.01 -6.44 -8.28
CA PRO A 714 -28.16 -7.20 -7.78
C PRO A 714 -27.97 -7.60 -6.30
N GLY A 715 -28.90 -8.38 -5.75
CA GLY A 715 -28.86 -8.85 -4.37
C GLY A 715 -27.78 -9.91 -4.11
N PHE A 716 -27.47 -10.14 -2.84
CA PHE A 716 -26.50 -11.17 -2.42
C PHE A 716 -26.86 -12.55 -3.00
N GLU A 717 -28.12 -12.96 -2.93
CA GLU A 717 -28.65 -14.19 -3.54
C GLU A 717 -28.25 -14.38 -5.01
N THR A 718 -28.33 -13.32 -5.82
CA THR A 718 -28.00 -13.40 -7.25
C THR A 718 -26.50 -13.61 -7.45
N ALA A 719 -25.68 -12.94 -6.63
CA ALA A 719 -24.23 -13.12 -6.66
C ALA A 719 -23.81 -14.51 -6.16
N LEU A 720 -24.52 -15.04 -5.16
CA LEU A 720 -24.36 -16.39 -4.64
C LEU A 720 -24.84 -17.45 -5.66
N ALA A 721 -25.88 -17.18 -6.43
CA ALA A 721 -26.32 -18.03 -7.53
C ALA A 721 -25.26 -18.13 -8.65
N HIS A 722 -24.68 -17.00 -9.08
CA HIS A 722 -23.54 -17.03 -10.01
C HIS A 722 -22.29 -17.68 -9.39
N ALA A 723 -22.10 -17.63 -8.07
CA ALA A 723 -21.04 -18.36 -7.39
C ALA A 723 -21.31 -19.89 -7.43
N ARG A 724 -22.54 -20.34 -7.14
CA ARG A 724 -22.95 -21.74 -7.25
C ARG A 724 -22.80 -22.27 -8.68
N ALA A 725 -23.22 -21.50 -9.68
CA ALA A 725 -23.07 -21.86 -11.09
C ALA A 725 -21.60 -21.99 -11.51
N TYR A 726 -20.76 -21.00 -11.19
CA TYR A 726 -19.31 -21.05 -11.44
C TYR A 726 -18.61 -22.20 -10.69
N ALA A 727 -19.08 -22.54 -9.49
CA ALA A 727 -18.58 -23.68 -8.72
C ALA A 727 -19.04 -25.02 -9.32
N ALA A 728 -20.23 -25.10 -9.93
CA ALA A 728 -20.67 -26.28 -10.67
C ALA A 728 -19.91 -26.45 -12.01
N GLU A 729 -19.63 -25.36 -12.73
CA GLU A 729 -18.88 -25.38 -14.00
C GLU A 729 -17.39 -25.75 -13.83
N HIS A 730 -16.78 -25.42 -12.69
CA HIS A 730 -15.32 -25.56 -12.50
C HIS A 730 -14.89 -26.34 -11.24
N GLY A 731 -15.84 -26.74 -10.39
CA GLY A 731 -15.57 -27.40 -9.11
C GLY A 731 -14.89 -26.50 -8.06
N HIS A 732 -14.96 -25.16 -8.19
CA HIS A 732 -14.28 -24.21 -7.31
C HIS A 732 -14.76 -22.75 -7.41
N LEU A 733 -14.44 -21.90 -6.44
CA LEU A 733 -14.60 -20.43 -6.50
C LEU A 733 -13.28 -19.67 -6.79
N ALA A 734 -12.23 -20.33 -7.29
CA ALA A 734 -10.89 -19.74 -7.51
C ALA A 734 -10.78 -18.64 -8.61
N ALA A 735 -11.90 -18.11 -9.10
CA ALA A 735 -12.04 -17.18 -10.22
C ALA A 735 -10.98 -16.03 -10.25
N PRO A 736 -10.36 -15.76 -11.42
CA PRO A 736 -9.68 -14.49 -11.71
C PRO A 736 -10.53 -13.25 -11.39
N ARG A 737 -9.88 -12.11 -11.11
CA ARG A 737 -10.56 -10.90 -10.60
C ARG A 737 -11.48 -10.23 -11.64
N ASP A 738 -11.15 -10.41 -12.91
CA ASP A 738 -11.81 -9.89 -14.10
C ASP A 738 -12.88 -10.84 -14.67
N THR A 739 -13.00 -12.06 -14.13
CA THR A 739 -14.00 -13.05 -14.52
C THR A 739 -15.42 -12.50 -14.47
N ARG A 740 -16.14 -12.72 -15.58
CA ARG A 740 -17.58 -12.54 -15.70
C ARG A 740 -18.23 -13.89 -16.01
N HIS A 741 -19.24 -14.26 -15.22
CA HIS A 741 -20.13 -15.40 -15.46
C HIS A 741 -21.50 -14.81 -15.80
N ASP A 742 -22.10 -15.16 -16.93
CA ASP A 742 -23.32 -14.53 -17.49
C ASP A 742 -23.30 -12.98 -17.53
N GLY A 743 -22.11 -12.40 -17.69
CA GLY A 743 -21.90 -10.95 -17.60
C GLY A 743 -21.86 -10.37 -16.17
N TYR A 744 -22.26 -11.13 -15.13
CA TYR A 744 -22.09 -10.76 -13.73
C TYR A 744 -20.60 -10.73 -13.34
N PRO A 745 -20.09 -9.65 -12.70
CA PRO A 745 -18.66 -9.48 -12.41
C PRO A 745 -18.17 -10.30 -11.20
N LEU A 746 -18.38 -11.62 -11.25
CA LEU A 746 -18.15 -12.58 -10.17
C LEU A 746 -16.73 -12.48 -9.59
N GLY A 747 -15.71 -12.36 -10.43
CA GLY A 747 -14.31 -12.27 -9.98
C GLY A 747 -14.03 -11.08 -9.06
N THR A 748 -14.67 -9.94 -9.33
CA THR A 748 -14.53 -8.72 -8.51
C THR A 748 -15.41 -8.77 -7.26
N TRP A 749 -16.55 -9.46 -7.32
CA TRP A 749 -17.39 -9.71 -6.15
C TRP A 749 -16.70 -10.68 -5.16
N LEU A 750 -16.22 -11.84 -5.62
CA LEU A 750 -15.46 -12.80 -4.79
C LEU A 750 -14.22 -12.16 -4.17
N PHE A 751 -13.46 -11.35 -4.93
CA PHE A 751 -12.36 -10.55 -4.39
C PHE A 751 -12.81 -9.59 -3.26
N SER A 752 -14.00 -9.00 -3.37
CA SER A 752 -14.55 -8.13 -2.33
C SER A 752 -14.96 -8.92 -1.07
N GLN A 753 -15.58 -10.10 -1.22
CA GLN A 753 -15.94 -10.96 -0.08
C GLN A 753 -14.69 -11.51 0.64
N ARG A 754 -13.65 -11.92 -0.10
CA ARG A 754 -12.35 -12.35 0.45
C ARG A 754 -11.71 -11.26 1.32
N ASN A 755 -11.76 -10.01 0.86
CA ASN A 755 -11.29 -8.86 1.64
C ASN A 755 -12.17 -8.61 2.89
N ARG A 756 -13.50 -8.77 2.80
CA ARG A 756 -14.42 -8.64 3.94
C ARG A 756 -14.18 -9.71 5.00
N ALA A 757 -13.95 -10.97 4.61
CA ALA A 757 -13.55 -12.04 5.52
C ALA A 757 -12.22 -11.72 6.21
N LYS A 758 -11.20 -11.32 5.43
CA LYS A 758 -9.87 -10.94 5.96
C LYS A 758 -9.91 -9.68 6.83
N GLN A 759 -10.90 -8.80 6.67
CA GLN A 759 -11.15 -7.68 7.59
C GLN A 759 -11.82 -8.12 8.90
N ARG A 760 -12.85 -8.98 8.85
CA ARG A 760 -13.55 -9.49 10.05
C ARG A 760 -12.62 -10.30 10.94
N ALA A 761 -11.82 -11.21 10.37
CA ALA A 761 -10.83 -11.99 11.10
C ALA A 761 -9.80 -11.10 11.84
N ARG A 762 -9.31 -10.03 11.18
CA ARG A 762 -8.41 -9.04 11.81
C ARG A 762 -9.06 -8.19 12.90
N ALA A 763 -10.39 -8.16 12.96
CA ALA A 763 -11.17 -7.47 13.97
C ALA A 763 -11.69 -8.42 15.08
N GLY A 764 -11.26 -9.69 15.09
CA GLY A 764 -11.75 -10.70 16.03
C GLY A 764 -13.23 -11.07 15.84
N GLN A 765 -13.84 -10.72 14.71
CA GLN A 765 -15.27 -10.95 14.46
C GLN A 765 -15.51 -12.31 13.80
N PRO A 766 -16.55 -13.06 14.21
CA PRO A 766 -16.91 -14.32 13.57
C PRO A 766 -17.32 -14.11 12.09
N PRO A 767 -17.32 -15.15 11.25
CA PRO A 767 -17.93 -15.09 9.92
C PRO A 767 -19.37 -14.54 10.01
N SER A 768 -19.76 -13.66 9.09
CA SER A 768 -21.19 -13.36 8.90
C SER A 768 -21.84 -14.50 8.10
N PRO A 769 -23.15 -14.78 8.22
CA PRO A 769 -23.82 -15.89 7.51
C PRO A 769 -23.46 -15.98 6.02
N HIS A 770 -23.48 -14.85 5.31
CA HIS A 770 -23.04 -14.67 3.91
C HIS A 770 -21.61 -15.12 3.56
N LEU A 771 -20.75 -15.38 4.55
CA LEU A 771 -19.40 -15.93 4.35
C LEU A 771 -19.38 -17.44 4.65
N THR A 772 -20.23 -17.92 5.55
CA THR A 772 -20.52 -19.35 5.74
C THR A 772 -21.21 -19.94 4.50
N GLU A 773 -22.14 -19.19 3.89
CA GLU A 773 -22.80 -19.56 2.62
C GLU A 773 -21.82 -19.73 1.45
N LEU A 774 -20.69 -19.01 1.46
CA LEU A 774 -19.61 -19.19 0.47
C LEU A 774 -18.68 -20.35 0.82
N ALA A 775 -18.40 -20.58 2.11
CA ALA A 775 -17.65 -21.75 2.58
C ALA A 775 -18.37 -23.08 2.31
N ALA A 776 -19.71 -23.07 2.27
CA ALA A 776 -20.54 -24.20 1.87
C ALA A 776 -20.56 -24.48 0.36
N ILE A 777 -20.01 -23.59 -0.48
CA ILE A 777 -19.92 -23.78 -1.95
C ILE A 777 -18.50 -24.21 -2.34
N ASP A 778 -17.49 -23.64 -1.70
CA ASP A 778 -16.08 -24.01 -1.85
C ASP A 778 -15.39 -23.74 -0.50
N PRO A 779 -14.96 -24.76 0.27
CA PRO A 779 -14.21 -24.55 1.51
C PRO A 779 -12.97 -23.66 1.30
N TRP A 780 -12.37 -23.77 0.11
CA TRP A 780 -11.22 -22.98 -0.32
C TRP A 780 -11.59 -21.66 -1.01
N TRP A 781 -12.82 -21.16 -0.88
CA TRP A 781 -13.21 -19.88 -1.51
C TRP A 781 -12.35 -18.70 -1.02
N ASN A 782 -11.82 -18.76 0.21
CA ASN A 782 -10.93 -17.75 0.79
C ASN A 782 -9.77 -18.44 1.55
N PRO A 783 -8.74 -18.94 0.84
CA PRO A 783 -7.69 -19.74 1.45
C PRO A 783 -6.68 -18.86 2.23
N PRO A 784 -5.86 -19.49 3.10
CA PRO A 784 -4.74 -18.81 3.76
C PRO A 784 -3.58 -18.52 2.79
N TRP A 785 -3.40 -19.33 1.74
CA TRP A 785 -2.43 -19.12 0.66
C TRP A 785 -2.95 -18.15 -0.44
N ASP A 786 -2.13 -17.91 -1.48
CA ASP A 786 -2.52 -17.05 -2.60
C ASP A 786 -3.35 -17.78 -3.68
N THR A 787 -4.32 -17.06 -4.24
CA THR A 787 -5.25 -17.58 -5.25
C THR A 787 -4.59 -17.94 -6.59
N VAL A 788 -3.38 -17.46 -6.91
CA VAL A 788 -2.64 -17.93 -8.11
C VAL A 788 -2.17 -19.36 -7.92
N TRP A 789 -1.73 -19.74 -6.71
CA TRP A 789 -1.41 -21.13 -6.40
C TRP A 789 -2.66 -22.00 -6.53
N GLN A 790 -3.79 -21.56 -5.96
CA GLN A 790 -5.07 -22.29 -6.02
C GLN A 790 -5.56 -22.50 -7.47
N ARG A 791 -5.49 -21.48 -8.33
CA ARG A 791 -5.83 -21.62 -9.76
C ARG A 791 -4.89 -22.57 -10.51
N ASN A 792 -3.61 -22.62 -10.15
CA ASN A 792 -2.68 -23.55 -10.77
C ASN A 792 -2.87 -24.99 -10.26
N TYR A 793 -3.27 -25.17 -9.00
CA TYR A 793 -3.72 -26.46 -8.49
C TYR A 793 -4.91 -26.99 -9.30
N TYR A 794 -5.97 -26.21 -9.47
CA TYR A 794 -7.12 -26.67 -10.27
C TYR A 794 -6.79 -26.85 -11.76
N ARG A 795 -5.84 -26.10 -12.32
CA ARG A 795 -5.30 -26.40 -13.67
C ARG A 795 -4.55 -27.74 -13.73
N ALA A 796 -3.86 -28.12 -12.65
CA ALA A 796 -3.21 -29.42 -12.55
C ALA A 796 -4.24 -30.54 -12.38
N ARG A 797 -5.27 -30.34 -11.55
CA ARG A 797 -6.40 -31.25 -11.39
C ARG A 797 -7.12 -31.50 -12.71
N ASN A 798 -7.58 -30.45 -13.38
CA ASN A 798 -8.27 -30.55 -14.67
C ASN A 798 -7.37 -31.14 -15.78
N HIS A 799 -6.04 -31.03 -15.68
CA HIS A 799 -5.09 -31.70 -16.59
C HIS A 799 -5.06 -33.22 -16.34
N VAL A 800 -4.94 -33.64 -15.07
CA VAL A 800 -5.00 -35.06 -14.67
C VAL A 800 -6.37 -35.68 -14.98
N GLU A 801 -7.46 -34.97 -14.68
CA GLU A 801 -8.84 -35.38 -14.93
C GLU A 801 -9.15 -35.53 -16.43
N ALA A 802 -8.46 -34.80 -17.30
CA ALA A 802 -8.56 -34.94 -18.75
C ALA A 802 -7.75 -36.13 -19.31
N GLY A 803 -7.04 -36.90 -18.47
CA GLY A 803 -6.16 -37.99 -18.89
C GLY A 803 -4.88 -37.54 -19.59
N GLU A 804 -4.57 -36.23 -19.58
CA GLU A 804 -3.35 -35.70 -20.19
C GLU A 804 -2.11 -36.14 -19.40
N PRO A 805 -0.98 -36.48 -20.07
CA PRO A 805 0.21 -37.00 -19.41
C PRO A 805 0.69 -36.13 -18.23
N PHE A 806 0.79 -36.75 -17.06
CA PHE A 806 1.16 -36.10 -15.80
C PHE A 806 2.09 -37.03 -15.00
N ASP A 807 3.36 -36.65 -14.92
CA ASP A 807 4.39 -37.32 -14.12
C ASP A 807 5.27 -36.23 -13.47
N PRO A 808 5.06 -35.94 -12.18
CA PRO A 808 5.86 -34.96 -11.43
C PRO A 808 7.34 -35.30 -11.33
N VAL A 809 7.75 -36.56 -11.54
CA VAL A 809 9.13 -37.04 -11.43
C VAL A 809 9.82 -37.00 -12.80
N ALA A 810 9.18 -37.52 -13.85
CA ALA A 810 9.64 -37.38 -15.24
C ALA A 810 9.46 -35.95 -15.81
N ARG A 811 8.88 -35.03 -15.03
CA ARG A 811 8.65 -33.61 -15.35
C ARG A 811 7.69 -33.41 -16.52
N ILE A 812 6.58 -34.12 -16.48
CA ILE A 812 5.47 -34.02 -17.42
C ILE A 812 4.27 -33.39 -16.67
N PRO A 813 3.69 -32.26 -17.11
CA PRO A 813 4.10 -31.42 -18.25
C PRO A 813 5.48 -30.76 -18.11
N ALA A 814 6.13 -30.52 -19.25
CA ALA A 814 7.49 -30.01 -19.33
C ALA A 814 7.71 -28.71 -18.53
N PRO A 815 8.86 -28.50 -17.86
CA PRO A 815 9.14 -27.30 -17.05
C PRO A 815 9.18 -25.97 -17.83
N SER A 816 9.19 -26.02 -19.16
CA SER A 816 9.00 -24.84 -20.04
C SER A 816 7.56 -24.32 -20.04
N THR A 817 6.59 -25.13 -19.60
CA THR A 817 5.17 -24.75 -19.52
C THR A 817 4.85 -24.05 -18.19
N VAL A 818 3.76 -23.26 -18.17
CA VAL A 818 3.28 -22.58 -16.96
C VAL A 818 2.83 -23.59 -15.89
N LEU A 819 2.29 -24.74 -16.30
CA LEU A 819 1.86 -25.82 -15.41
C LEU A 819 3.07 -26.61 -14.87
N GLY A 820 3.94 -27.10 -15.75
CA GLY A 820 5.15 -27.83 -15.39
C GLY A 820 6.10 -27.03 -14.50
N SER A 821 6.31 -25.74 -14.78
CA SER A 821 7.10 -24.84 -13.91
C SER A 821 6.44 -24.47 -12.59
N TRP A 822 5.14 -24.73 -12.42
CA TRP A 822 4.43 -24.63 -11.14
C TRP A 822 4.54 -25.94 -10.36
N ILE A 823 4.28 -27.10 -10.98
CA ILE A 823 4.46 -28.44 -10.36
C ILE A 823 5.90 -28.62 -9.88
N THR A 824 6.87 -28.26 -10.72
CA THR A 824 8.31 -28.21 -10.40
C THR A 824 8.59 -27.47 -9.09
N ARG A 825 7.95 -26.30 -8.90
CA ARG A 825 8.13 -25.48 -7.70
C ARG A 825 7.38 -26.03 -6.50
N ALA A 826 6.21 -26.63 -6.72
CA ALA A 826 5.43 -27.28 -5.67
C ALA A 826 6.19 -28.47 -5.06
N CYS A 827 6.81 -29.32 -5.89
CA CYS A 827 7.65 -30.44 -5.44
C CYS A 827 8.90 -29.94 -4.68
N LEU A 828 9.64 -28.98 -5.25
CA LEU A 828 10.83 -28.39 -4.63
C LEU A 828 10.57 -27.58 -3.35
N GLN A 829 9.30 -27.31 -3.02
CA GLN A 829 8.91 -26.57 -1.82
C GLN A 829 7.87 -27.33 -0.99
N TYR A 830 7.74 -28.65 -1.18
CA TYR A 830 6.68 -29.45 -0.59
C TYR A 830 6.59 -29.28 0.94
N ASP A 831 7.73 -29.40 1.63
CA ASP A 831 7.85 -29.24 3.10
C ASP A 831 7.62 -27.80 3.61
N GLN A 832 7.49 -26.83 2.70
CA GLN A 832 7.26 -25.41 2.99
C GLN A 832 5.83 -24.95 2.66
N LEU A 833 5.00 -25.83 2.11
CA LEU A 833 3.59 -25.58 1.85
C LEU A 833 2.75 -25.74 3.12
N HIS A 834 1.57 -25.13 3.14
CA HIS A 834 0.57 -25.38 4.19
C HIS A 834 0.15 -26.86 4.17
N PRO A 835 -0.18 -27.51 5.30
CA PRO A 835 -0.57 -28.93 5.31
C PRO A 835 -1.68 -29.25 4.29
N GLU A 836 -2.77 -28.49 4.30
CA GLU A 836 -3.86 -28.71 3.34
C GLU A 836 -3.51 -28.35 1.87
N GLN A 837 -2.36 -27.71 1.60
CA GLN A 837 -1.81 -27.64 0.24
C GLN A 837 -1.02 -28.89 -0.14
N GLN A 838 -0.38 -29.55 0.82
CA GLN A 838 0.22 -30.87 0.66
C GLN A 838 -0.88 -31.90 0.40
N ASP A 839 -2.01 -31.84 1.10
CA ASP A 839 -3.16 -32.73 0.88
C ASP A 839 -3.82 -32.55 -0.50
N LEU A 840 -3.98 -31.31 -0.95
CA LEU A 840 -4.41 -31.03 -2.33
C LEU A 840 -3.40 -31.57 -3.35
N LEU A 841 -2.08 -31.49 -3.09
CA LEU A 841 -1.06 -32.09 -3.96
C LEU A 841 -1.06 -33.63 -3.91
N ASN A 842 -1.33 -34.24 -2.75
CA ASN A 842 -1.49 -35.69 -2.58
C ASN A 842 -2.61 -36.22 -3.48
N ALA A 843 -3.72 -35.49 -3.61
CA ALA A 843 -4.83 -35.82 -4.50
C ALA A 843 -4.47 -35.79 -6.00
N LEU A 844 -3.33 -35.20 -6.38
CA LEU A 844 -2.75 -35.24 -7.72
C LEU A 844 -1.60 -36.26 -7.85
N GLY A 845 -1.42 -37.13 -6.86
CA GLY A 845 -0.26 -38.03 -6.79
C GLY A 845 1.06 -37.35 -6.44
N VAL A 846 1.09 -36.03 -6.23
CA VAL A 846 2.27 -35.28 -5.75
C VAL A 846 2.38 -35.45 -4.24
N THR A 847 2.81 -36.64 -3.84
CA THR A 847 3.08 -37.02 -2.44
C THR A 847 4.45 -36.57 -1.95
N ALA A 848 4.65 -36.56 -0.63
CA ALA A 848 5.97 -36.39 0.00
C ALA A 848 7.03 -37.35 -0.56
N ARG A 849 6.66 -38.59 -0.92
CA ARG A 849 7.58 -39.58 -1.52
C ARG A 849 8.01 -39.19 -2.94
N THR A 850 7.07 -38.78 -3.78
CA THR A 850 7.36 -38.30 -5.15
C THR A 850 8.03 -36.93 -5.17
N ALA A 851 7.77 -36.08 -4.17
CA ALA A 851 8.51 -34.83 -3.96
C ALA A 851 9.94 -35.11 -3.47
N GLY A 852 10.14 -36.06 -2.54
CA GLY A 852 11.46 -36.50 -2.08
C GLY A 852 12.30 -37.24 -3.12
N GLN A 853 11.69 -37.71 -4.22
CA GLN A 853 12.39 -38.19 -5.41
C GLN A 853 12.97 -37.04 -6.27
N TRP A 854 12.62 -35.78 -6.00
CA TRP A 854 13.36 -34.66 -6.56
C TRP A 854 14.73 -34.55 -5.87
N PRO A 855 15.84 -34.44 -6.62
CA PRO A 855 17.12 -34.11 -6.01
C PRO A 855 16.99 -32.74 -5.32
N PRO A 856 17.47 -32.59 -4.07
CA PRO A 856 17.32 -31.35 -3.30
C PRO A 856 17.87 -30.19 -4.11
N SER A 857 17.01 -29.16 -4.30
CA SER A 857 17.10 -28.16 -5.37
C SER A 857 18.54 -27.87 -5.81
N PRO A 858 18.89 -28.05 -7.10
CA PRO A 858 20.15 -27.55 -7.64
C PRO A 858 20.35 -26.11 -7.17
N ARG A 859 21.41 -25.88 -6.40
CA ARG A 859 21.75 -24.55 -5.88
C ARG A 859 21.79 -23.61 -7.09
N PRO A 860 21.28 -22.36 -6.97
CA PRO A 860 21.32 -21.42 -8.09
C PRO A 860 22.75 -21.39 -8.65
N ARG A 861 22.89 -21.71 -9.95
CA ARG A 861 24.16 -22.07 -10.59
C ARG A 861 25.30 -21.16 -10.11
N PRO A 862 26.44 -21.73 -9.68
CA PRO A 862 27.42 -21.02 -8.87
C PRO A 862 27.78 -19.69 -9.52
N HIS A 863 27.79 -18.60 -8.73
CA HIS A 863 27.83 -17.23 -9.27
C HIS A 863 28.97 -16.95 -10.27
N ALA A 864 30.05 -17.75 -10.22
CA ALA A 864 31.10 -17.78 -11.23
C ALA A 864 30.57 -18.05 -12.65
N GLU A 865 29.73 -19.06 -12.87
CA GLU A 865 29.20 -19.45 -14.20
C GLU A 865 28.43 -18.30 -14.86
N ALA A 866 27.50 -17.69 -14.12
CA ALA A 866 26.75 -16.53 -14.60
C ALA A 866 27.65 -15.31 -14.89
N LEU A 867 28.76 -15.16 -14.15
CA LEU A 867 29.78 -14.13 -14.41
C LEU A 867 30.70 -14.49 -15.59
N LEU A 868 30.89 -15.76 -15.93
CA LEU A 868 31.57 -16.17 -17.17
C LEU A 868 30.73 -15.79 -18.39
N HIS A 869 29.45 -16.13 -18.43
CA HIS A 869 28.55 -15.69 -19.53
C HIS A 869 28.43 -14.17 -19.61
N ALA A 870 28.43 -13.45 -18.48
CA ALA A 870 28.47 -11.99 -18.47
C ALA A 870 29.79 -11.45 -19.07
N ARG A 871 30.94 -12.01 -18.70
CA ARG A 871 32.26 -11.63 -19.26
C ARG A 871 32.36 -11.94 -20.75
N ALA A 872 31.90 -13.11 -21.19
CA ALA A 872 31.89 -13.50 -22.60
C ALA A 872 31.01 -12.56 -23.43
N TRP A 873 29.77 -12.31 -22.99
CA TRP A 873 28.88 -11.33 -23.63
C TRP A 873 29.53 -9.94 -23.70
N ALA A 874 30.09 -9.45 -22.59
CA ALA A 874 30.72 -8.12 -22.53
C ALA A 874 31.97 -8.02 -23.41
N GLY A 875 32.78 -9.08 -23.52
CA GLY A 875 33.93 -9.13 -24.43
C GLY A 875 33.52 -9.12 -25.91
N GLN A 876 32.39 -9.75 -26.25
CA GLN A 876 31.85 -9.75 -27.62
C GLN A 876 31.13 -8.45 -28.01
N HIS A 877 30.42 -7.81 -27.07
CA HIS A 877 29.49 -6.70 -27.38
C HIS A 877 29.89 -5.36 -26.75
N GLY A 878 30.90 -5.31 -25.88
CA GLY A 878 31.34 -4.11 -25.15
C GLY A 878 30.40 -3.62 -24.04
N HIS A 879 29.27 -4.29 -23.77
CA HIS A 879 28.29 -3.85 -22.77
C HIS A 879 27.41 -4.99 -22.21
N LEU A 880 26.98 -4.90 -20.95
CA LEU A 880 26.07 -5.86 -20.30
C LEU A 880 24.59 -5.51 -20.53
N CYS A 881 24.21 -5.12 -21.75
CA CYS A 881 22.84 -4.68 -22.07
C CYS A 881 22.07 -5.53 -23.10
N PRO A 882 22.13 -6.89 -23.05
CA PRO A 882 21.37 -7.74 -23.97
C PRO A 882 19.84 -7.53 -23.83
N PRO A 883 19.04 -7.86 -24.86
CA PRO A 883 17.60 -8.10 -24.74
C PRO A 883 17.21 -9.00 -23.55
N ILE A 884 15.98 -8.88 -23.05
CA ILE A 884 15.56 -9.61 -21.84
C ILE A 884 15.44 -11.13 -22.06
N ASN A 885 15.13 -11.53 -23.29
CA ASN A 885 15.01 -12.92 -23.73
C ASN A 885 16.33 -13.51 -24.28
N THR A 886 17.45 -12.81 -24.13
CA THR A 886 18.76 -13.31 -24.60
C THR A 886 19.23 -14.50 -23.78
N VAL A 887 19.57 -15.57 -24.51
CA VAL A 887 20.25 -16.76 -24.01
C VAL A 887 21.66 -16.79 -24.62
N HIS A 888 22.69 -17.00 -23.81
CA HIS A 888 24.09 -17.17 -24.21
C HIS A 888 24.51 -18.57 -23.80
N ASP A 889 24.86 -19.44 -24.74
CA ASP A 889 25.22 -20.86 -24.52
C ASP A 889 24.26 -21.62 -23.57
N GLY A 890 22.94 -21.46 -23.78
CA GLY A 890 21.91 -22.07 -22.93
C GLY A 890 21.69 -21.39 -21.57
N PHE A 891 22.45 -20.36 -21.20
CA PHE A 891 22.24 -19.55 -19.99
C PHE A 891 21.35 -18.31 -20.28
N PRO A 892 20.24 -18.09 -19.56
CA PRO A 892 19.30 -16.97 -19.78
C PRO A 892 19.84 -15.63 -19.23
N LEU A 893 20.90 -15.13 -19.87
CA LEU A 893 21.66 -13.95 -19.45
C LEU A 893 20.79 -12.68 -19.37
N GLY A 894 19.85 -12.50 -20.31
CA GLY A 894 18.96 -11.33 -20.35
C GLY A 894 18.06 -11.23 -19.12
N GLU A 895 17.40 -12.33 -18.74
CA GLU A 895 16.58 -12.39 -17.54
C GLU A 895 17.41 -12.28 -16.26
N TRP A 896 18.57 -12.93 -16.22
CA TRP A 896 19.46 -12.91 -15.06
C TRP A 896 19.98 -11.51 -14.77
N LEU A 897 20.49 -10.79 -15.78
CA LEU A 897 20.92 -9.39 -15.63
C LEU A 897 19.75 -8.49 -15.20
N ASN A 898 18.56 -8.68 -15.79
CA ASN A 898 17.37 -7.93 -15.36
C ASN A 898 17.00 -8.20 -13.89
N ARG A 899 17.13 -9.45 -13.44
CA ARG A 899 16.93 -9.84 -12.03
C ARG A 899 17.98 -9.20 -11.10
N GLN A 900 19.24 -9.10 -11.53
CA GLN A 900 20.29 -8.41 -10.75
C GLN A 900 20.02 -6.89 -10.61
N ARG A 901 19.47 -6.25 -11.65
CA ARG A 901 19.02 -4.84 -11.62
C ARG A 901 17.85 -4.64 -10.64
N GLU A 902 16.84 -5.50 -10.70
CA GLU A 902 15.70 -5.47 -9.76
C GLU A 902 16.09 -5.79 -8.31
N LEU A 903 17.15 -6.57 -8.09
CA LEU A 903 17.74 -6.77 -6.77
C LEU A 903 18.56 -5.56 -6.31
N ALA A 904 19.25 -4.85 -7.21
CA ALA A 904 20.00 -3.63 -6.88
C ALA A 904 19.07 -2.53 -6.36
N LYS A 905 17.91 -2.33 -7.02
CA LYS A 905 16.85 -1.38 -6.58
C LYS A 905 16.32 -1.65 -5.16
N LYS A 906 16.48 -2.87 -4.63
CA LYS A 906 15.89 -3.32 -3.36
C LYS A 906 16.90 -3.45 -2.21
N ARG A 907 18.20 -3.27 -2.46
CA ARG A 907 19.26 -3.44 -1.45
C ARG A 907 20.04 -2.13 -1.27
N SER A 908 20.26 -1.73 -0.03
CA SER A 908 21.04 -0.52 0.31
C SER A 908 22.54 -0.64 0.05
N SER A 909 23.02 -1.85 -0.27
CA SER A 909 24.43 -2.15 -0.57
C SER A 909 24.52 -3.21 -1.68
N PRO A 910 25.45 -3.09 -2.65
CA PRO A 910 25.61 -4.06 -3.73
C PRO A 910 26.22 -5.37 -3.21
N SER A 911 25.65 -6.50 -3.63
CA SER A 911 26.20 -7.84 -3.38
C SER A 911 27.49 -8.11 -4.18
N PRO A 912 28.32 -9.11 -3.82
CA PRO A 912 29.55 -9.43 -4.54
C PRO A 912 29.35 -9.65 -6.05
N THR A 913 28.25 -10.28 -6.47
CA THR A 913 27.89 -10.42 -7.89
C THR A 913 27.65 -9.07 -8.57
N GLN A 914 27.00 -8.13 -7.90
CA GLN A 914 26.71 -6.79 -8.43
C GLN A 914 27.96 -5.89 -8.45
N GLN A 915 28.90 -6.13 -7.53
CA GLN A 915 30.24 -5.52 -7.56
C GLN A 915 31.04 -6.08 -8.74
N ALA A 916 31.05 -7.40 -8.96
CA ALA A 916 31.70 -8.02 -10.10
C ALA A 916 31.11 -7.57 -11.45
N LEU A 917 29.79 -7.38 -11.55
CA LEU A 917 29.14 -6.82 -12.75
C LEU A 917 29.56 -5.37 -13.00
N ALA A 918 29.73 -4.55 -11.96
CA ALA A 918 30.23 -3.17 -12.08
C ALA A 918 31.70 -3.08 -12.53
N VAL A 919 32.50 -4.14 -12.33
CA VAL A 919 33.86 -4.27 -12.87
C VAL A 919 33.85 -4.71 -14.35
N ILE A 920 32.81 -5.43 -14.80
CA ILE A 920 32.67 -5.90 -16.19
C ILE A 920 32.10 -4.79 -17.09
N ASP A 921 31.09 -4.06 -16.60
CA ASP A 921 30.49 -2.90 -17.28
C ASP A 921 30.01 -1.91 -16.20
N PRO A 922 30.64 -0.73 -16.05
CA PRO A 922 30.20 0.29 -15.09
C PRO A 922 28.73 0.72 -15.27
N TRP A 923 28.21 0.60 -16.50
CA TRP A 923 26.83 0.91 -16.86
C TRP A 923 25.92 -0.32 -16.92
N TRP A 924 26.28 -1.45 -16.30
CA TRP A 924 25.41 -2.65 -16.27
C TRP A 924 24.04 -2.36 -15.64
N ASN A 925 23.96 -1.40 -14.70
CA ASN A 925 22.72 -0.92 -14.07
C ASN A 925 22.74 0.62 -14.03
N PRO A 926 22.35 1.29 -15.14
CA PRO A 926 22.43 2.74 -15.26
C PRO A 926 21.34 3.47 -14.44
N PRO A 927 21.51 4.77 -14.16
CA PRO A 927 20.47 5.59 -13.54
C PRO A 927 19.34 5.99 -14.53
N TRP A 928 19.54 5.83 -15.84
CA TRP A 928 18.54 6.07 -16.91
C TRP A 928 17.82 4.78 -17.34
N PRO A 929 16.71 4.86 -18.12
CA PRO A 929 16.01 3.67 -18.61
C PRO A 929 16.91 2.74 -19.44
N ILE A 930 16.89 1.45 -19.14
CA ILE A 930 17.74 0.44 -19.82
C ILE A 930 17.51 0.39 -21.34
N LEU A 931 16.31 0.76 -21.80
CA LEU A 931 15.99 0.88 -23.22
C LEU A 931 16.83 1.97 -23.91
N TRP A 932 17.08 3.11 -23.23
CA TRP A 932 17.94 4.19 -23.74
C TRP A 932 19.37 3.70 -23.97
N GLN A 933 19.90 2.88 -23.05
CA GLN A 933 21.24 2.31 -23.19
C GLN A 933 21.32 1.33 -24.37
N ARG A 934 20.28 0.50 -24.59
CA ARG A 934 20.20 -0.35 -25.79
C ARG A 934 20.16 0.47 -27.08
N THR A 935 19.36 1.53 -27.13
CA THR A 935 19.32 2.43 -28.31
C THR A 935 20.64 3.18 -28.49
N TYR A 936 21.38 3.50 -27.42
CA TYR A 936 22.72 4.08 -27.50
C TYR A 936 23.73 3.11 -28.12
N HIS A 937 23.84 1.86 -27.65
CA HIS A 937 24.78 0.90 -28.26
C HIS A 937 24.39 0.53 -29.70
N HIS A 938 23.08 0.45 -30.01
CA HIS A 938 22.61 0.34 -31.39
C HIS A 938 22.95 1.59 -32.22
N ALA A 939 22.88 2.79 -31.64
CA ALA A 939 23.22 4.02 -32.34
C ALA A 939 24.72 4.14 -32.63
N HIS A 940 25.57 3.75 -31.68
CA HIS A 940 27.02 3.73 -31.81
C HIS A 940 27.50 2.71 -32.86
N THR A 941 26.89 1.52 -32.91
CA THR A 941 27.21 0.49 -33.92
C THR A 941 26.58 0.76 -35.29
N HIS A 942 25.40 1.40 -35.34
CA HIS A 942 24.66 1.65 -36.59
C HIS A 942 24.23 3.13 -36.72
N PRO A 943 25.19 4.09 -36.77
CA PRO A 943 24.92 5.54 -36.75
C PRO A 943 24.13 6.03 -37.97
N ARG A 944 24.27 5.36 -39.12
CA ARG A 944 23.63 5.75 -40.39
C ARG A 944 22.18 5.26 -40.53
N HIS A 945 21.69 4.38 -39.64
CA HIS A 945 20.33 3.82 -39.73
C HIS A 945 19.25 4.89 -39.49
N PRO A 946 18.12 4.92 -40.25
CA PRO A 946 17.13 6.00 -40.13
C PRO A 946 16.54 6.18 -38.72
N ALA A 947 16.23 5.07 -38.03
CA ALA A 947 15.73 5.13 -36.65
C ALA A 947 16.81 5.64 -35.66
N THR A 948 18.09 5.36 -35.93
CA THR A 948 19.22 5.91 -35.16
C THR A 948 19.31 7.42 -35.33
N ARG A 949 19.26 7.93 -36.56
CA ARG A 949 19.33 9.38 -36.84
C ARG A 949 18.20 10.16 -36.15
N ASN A 950 16.97 9.66 -36.20
CA ASN A 950 15.83 10.26 -35.50
C ASN A 950 16.02 10.21 -33.97
N TRP A 951 16.59 9.12 -33.43
CA TRP A 951 16.90 9.02 -32.00
C TRP A 951 17.98 10.01 -31.57
N ILE A 952 19.07 10.15 -32.33
CA ILE A 952 20.15 11.12 -32.10
C ILE A 952 19.61 12.56 -32.11
N HIS A 953 18.81 12.93 -33.12
CA HIS A 953 18.23 14.27 -33.20
C HIS A 953 17.34 14.61 -31.99
N ASN A 954 16.61 13.62 -31.46
CA ASN A 954 15.85 13.76 -30.23
C ASN A 954 16.76 13.90 -28.98
N GLN A 955 17.96 13.31 -28.98
CA GLN A 955 18.93 13.52 -27.88
C GLN A 955 19.54 14.92 -27.94
N GLN A 956 19.82 15.45 -29.15
CA GLN A 956 20.28 16.82 -29.36
C GLN A 956 19.25 17.85 -28.89
N ARG A 957 17.98 17.72 -29.33
CA ARG A 957 16.88 18.58 -28.84
C ARG A 957 16.66 18.48 -27.32
N GLY A 958 16.94 17.32 -26.74
CA GLY A 958 16.80 17.05 -25.31
C GLY A 958 18.06 17.26 -24.47
N TRP A 959 19.13 17.86 -25.01
CA TRP A 959 20.49 17.78 -24.42
C TRP A 959 20.56 18.18 -22.94
N LEU A 960 19.91 19.28 -22.55
CA LEU A 960 19.87 19.78 -21.16
C LEU A 960 19.06 18.89 -20.19
N LEU A 961 18.29 17.94 -20.70
CA LEU A 961 17.48 16.98 -19.93
C LEU A 961 18.16 15.60 -19.80
N LEU A 962 19.30 15.39 -20.47
CA LEU A 962 20.09 14.16 -20.37
C LEU A 962 20.90 14.14 -19.08
N HIS A 963 21.12 12.95 -18.52
CA HIS A 963 22.06 12.76 -17.41
C HIS A 963 23.49 13.11 -17.89
N PRO A 964 24.37 13.73 -17.08
CA PRO A 964 25.71 14.13 -17.54
C PRO A 964 26.55 12.99 -18.15
N HIS A 965 26.45 11.77 -17.62
CA HIS A 965 27.10 10.61 -18.24
C HIS A 965 26.46 10.15 -19.57
N GLN A 966 25.19 10.47 -19.85
CA GLN A 966 24.59 10.24 -21.17
C GLN A 966 25.11 11.25 -22.20
N GLN A 967 25.28 12.52 -21.81
CA GLN A 967 25.94 13.54 -22.62
C GLN A 967 27.37 13.09 -22.96
N HIS A 968 28.16 12.74 -21.94
CA HIS A 968 29.52 12.21 -22.10
C HIS A 968 29.58 10.99 -23.02
N LEU A 969 28.70 9.98 -22.82
CA LEU A 969 28.63 8.81 -23.70
C LEU A 969 28.30 9.19 -25.16
N LEU A 970 27.43 10.17 -25.41
CA LEU A 970 27.11 10.62 -26.77
C LEU A 970 28.26 11.39 -27.44
N THR A 971 28.95 12.26 -26.70
CA THR A 971 30.10 13.03 -27.20
C THR A 971 31.32 12.13 -27.45
N THR A 972 31.66 11.25 -26.50
CA THR A 972 32.79 10.30 -26.63
C THR A 972 32.54 9.22 -27.71
N ALA A 973 31.29 9.01 -28.11
CA ALA A 973 30.93 8.14 -29.23
C ALA A 973 30.78 8.87 -30.58
N GLU A 974 31.10 10.17 -30.65
CA GLU A 974 30.93 11.04 -31.83
C GLU A 974 29.51 11.05 -32.42
N LEU A 975 28.50 10.68 -31.62
CA LEU A 975 27.09 10.66 -32.04
C LEU A 975 26.44 12.05 -31.95
N VAL A 976 27.02 12.96 -31.16
CA VAL A 976 26.61 14.36 -31.04
C VAL A 976 27.86 15.23 -30.91
N ASN A 977 28.09 16.07 -31.93
CA ASN A 977 28.94 17.26 -31.78
C ASN A 977 28.17 18.30 -30.94
N VAL A 978 28.90 18.97 -30.04
CA VAL A 978 28.41 19.98 -29.09
C VAL A 978 28.97 21.33 -29.47
#